data_AF-A0A937DXY2-F1
#
_entry.id   AF-A0A937DXY2-F1
#
_cell.length_a   1.000
_cell.length_b   1.000
_cell.length_c   1.000
_cell.angle_alpha   90.00
_cell.angle_beta   90.00
_cell.angle_gamma   90.00
#
_symmetry.space_group_name_H-M   'P 1'
#
loop_
_entity.id
_entity.type
_entity.pdbx_description
1 polymer ?
#
loop_
_entity_poly.entity_id
_entity_poly.type
_entity_poly.pdbx_seq_one_letter_code
_entity_poly.pdbx_strand_id
1 'polypeptide(L)'
;MSTDLYGIRVLETSPEERRVRLKVFVVYYDAAYESHEPIPEDHSFFLRVLWDKGDTRFGRGGPIGDAIDVDDILDENWVDANTWRFIDGVELLQTRNFPLGTYAGMNDFYYERDGRWQDEDKLVQAEFDVYVSDERYIEHLYEGMSWGTTAYQTRALRIDRNFVAALPFPGGEPVELAPFEGPQEAGTPGTMQFSADGSRLFLLSQENELLALETGSWEERWRSPGRSMLSFLNRDDRKGIAWICYDGEIQHVWNTENGTQSAEKPLSAARYVSPLGRYFAVFGDEETLSFTDADGRETQRLELPGYAAALAFTPDETYFATGGDFNNVYIYEAATATLLQTLTLPEGSRVSDLAFHPQAKLLAVCVMNGPLRIYEWESGREVFRTGPPDGSFMGPALWSPDGMYFAIQHVDGNTGYGGCIRIWETGSAAGEEGEDEDWNEEALPLIELGVLETLPGRDALNQLIGELYENPADGAAWDRLSTEYTRAGRHDMALKCYEVLTVMYPENSKIWFNKGVLQRDSGQMEAAEESFTYARDLDPEFGAAWSELGKMHFRRNEVEEGMACYAKAIETAPSYTISYVNLGYYLIKFGRPEEAAYYSGRGMEEGDEYSCPFNKAHAHFMMGERDKALELYVYTLTGARSEQLFISDYQADAELFAGTDLQEYEALLPRILKRAEELRGIE
;
A
#
# COMPACT_ATOMS: atom_id res chain seq x y z
N MET A 1 30.44 -3.12 -24.86
CA MET A 1 29.00 -3.00 -25.15
C MET A 1 28.48 -1.96 -24.19
N SER A 2 27.74 -0.95 -24.66
CA SER A 2 27.08 -0.01 -23.74
C SER A 2 25.97 -0.77 -23.03
N THR A 3 25.77 -0.45 -21.76
CA THR A 3 24.67 -0.94 -20.92
C THR A 3 23.61 0.14 -20.74
N ASP A 4 23.74 1.28 -21.42
CA ASP A 4 22.85 2.43 -21.25
C ASP A 4 21.46 2.12 -21.81
N LEU A 5 20.44 2.45 -21.03
CA LEU A 5 19.04 2.33 -21.40
C LEU A 5 18.53 3.63 -22.02
N TYR A 6 19.03 4.75 -21.48
CA TYR A 6 18.66 6.10 -21.91
C TYR A 6 19.89 6.97 -22.19
N GLY A 7 19.70 7.91 -23.11
CA GLY A 7 20.56 9.08 -23.28
C GLY A 7 19.89 10.31 -22.67
N ILE A 8 20.69 11.20 -22.10
CA ILE A 8 20.25 12.45 -21.49
C ILE A 8 20.96 13.61 -22.20
N ARG A 9 20.25 14.72 -22.40
CA ARG A 9 20.80 16.00 -22.86
C ARG A 9 20.18 17.15 -22.07
N VAL A 10 21.01 18.01 -21.50
CA VAL A 10 20.58 19.24 -20.85
C VAL A 10 20.28 20.28 -21.91
N LEU A 11 19.04 20.77 -21.95
CA LEU A 11 18.62 21.83 -22.86
C LEU A 11 18.72 23.20 -22.22
N GLU A 12 18.49 23.31 -20.92
CA GLU A 12 18.46 24.58 -20.19
C GLU A 12 18.65 24.31 -18.69
N THR A 13 19.34 25.21 -17.97
CA THR A 13 19.39 25.20 -16.50
C THR A 13 18.96 26.55 -15.96
N SER A 14 18.19 26.56 -14.87
CA SER A 14 17.68 27.76 -14.21
C SER A 14 17.76 27.60 -12.70
N PRO A 15 18.93 27.86 -12.08
CA PRO A 15 19.13 27.71 -10.63
C PRO A 15 18.14 28.53 -9.80
N GLU A 16 17.87 29.78 -10.19
CA GLU A 16 16.90 30.66 -9.50
C GLU A 16 15.47 30.08 -9.46
N GLU A 17 15.11 29.29 -10.47
CA GLU A 17 13.83 28.58 -10.56
C GLU A 17 13.91 27.14 -10.04
N ARG A 18 15.10 26.72 -9.56
CA ARG A 18 15.42 25.34 -9.19
C ARG A 18 15.02 24.32 -10.25
N ARG A 19 15.21 24.67 -11.52
CA ARG A 19 14.71 23.90 -12.67
C ARG A 19 15.83 23.54 -13.64
N VAL A 20 15.79 22.31 -14.15
CA VAL A 20 16.59 21.87 -15.31
C VAL A 20 15.67 21.29 -16.38
N ARG A 21 15.88 21.72 -17.63
CA ARG A 21 15.21 21.14 -18.80
C ARG A 21 16.06 20.03 -19.39
N LEU A 22 15.51 18.83 -19.39
CA LEU A 22 16.19 17.63 -19.89
C LEU A 22 15.49 17.10 -21.14
N LYS A 23 16.29 16.55 -22.04
CA LYS A 23 15.84 15.70 -23.12
C LYS A 23 16.32 14.29 -22.86
N VAL A 24 15.38 13.36 -22.79
CA VAL A 24 15.61 11.94 -22.56
C VAL A 24 15.38 11.20 -23.86
N PHE A 25 16.32 10.36 -24.28
CA PHE A 25 16.23 9.52 -25.47
C PHE A 25 16.30 8.06 -25.04
N VAL A 26 15.46 7.20 -25.60
CA VAL A 26 15.62 5.75 -25.45
C VAL A 26 16.75 5.31 -26.38
N VAL A 27 17.77 4.63 -25.83
CA VAL A 27 18.95 4.19 -26.58
C VAL A 27 19.12 2.68 -26.59
N TYR A 28 18.27 1.96 -25.86
CA TYR A 28 18.11 0.51 -25.92
C TYR A 28 16.78 0.12 -26.57
N TYR A 29 16.85 -0.74 -27.57
CA TYR A 29 15.71 -1.32 -28.28
C TYR A 29 15.86 -2.83 -28.31
N ASP A 30 14.75 -3.54 -28.14
CA ASP A 30 14.68 -4.93 -28.54
C ASP A 30 13.99 -5.00 -29.90
N ALA A 31 14.78 -4.88 -30.97
CA ALA A 31 14.26 -4.85 -32.33
C ALA A 31 13.64 -6.19 -32.75
N ALA A 32 14.02 -7.30 -32.11
CA ALA A 32 13.49 -8.62 -32.40
C ALA A 32 12.09 -8.83 -31.77
N TYR A 33 11.89 -8.29 -30.57
CA TYR A 33 10.61 -8.36 -29.85
C TYR A 33 9.74 -7.11 -30.06
N GLU A 34 10.17 -6.17 -30.91
CA GLU A 34 9.48 -4.92 -31.21
C GLU A 34 9.12 -4.14 -29.93
N SER A 35 10.08 -4.02 -29.01
CA SER A 35 9.94 -3.28 -27.76
C SER A 35 11.11 -2.33 -27.51
N HIS A 36 10.88 -1.33 -26.65
CA HIS A 36 11.89 -0.38 -26.20
C HIS A 36 11.55 0.05 -24.77
N GLU A 37 12.51 0.65 -24.08
CA GLU A 37 12.28 1.21 -22.75
C GLU A 37 11.19 2.31 -22.79
N PRO A 38 10.27 2.37 -21.82
CA PRO A 38 9.19 3.34 -21.82
C PRO A 38 9.72 4.78 -21.65
N ILE A 39 8.91 5.77 -21.97
CA ILE A 39 9.21 7.15 -21.55
C ILE A 39 9.11 7.18 -20.01
N PRO A 40 10.11 7.70 -19.28
CA PRO A 40 10.07 7.75 -17.82
C PRO A 40 8.93 8.64 -17.33
N GLU A 41 8.19 8.14 -16.33
CA GLU A 41 7.05 8.82 -15.71
C GLU A 41 7.28 9.08 -14.21
N ASP A 42 8.15 8.31 -13.56
CA ASP A 42 8.39 8.40 -12.12
C ASP A 42 9.58 9.30 -11.75
N HIS A 43 9.46 10.03 -10.64
CA HIS A 43 10.51 10.97 -10.17
C HIS A 43 11.83 10.26 -9.82
N SER A 44 11.80 8.98 -9.42
CA SER A 44 12.99 8.19 -9.06
C SER A 44 14.00 8.12 -10.19
N PHE A 45 13.51 8.03 -11.44
CA PHE A 45 14.35 8.06 -12.63
C PHE A 45 15.16 9.35 -12.69
N PHE A 46 14.50 10.50 -12.48
CA PHE A 46 15.14 11.81 -12.56
C PHE A 46 16.13 12.04 -11.42
N LEU A 47 15.84 11.54 -10.22
CA LEU A 47 16.81 11.54 -9.12
C LEU A 47 18.09 10.80 -9.53
N ARG A 48 17.97 9.58 -10.04
CA ARG A 48 19.11 8.76 -10.50
C ARG A 48 19.87 9.44 -11.64
N VAL A 49 19.16 10.05 -12.59
CA VAL A 49 19.76 10.79 -13.71
C VAL A 49 20.60 11.96 -13.24
N LEU A 50 20.10 12.75 -12.28
CA LEU A 50 20.86 13.88 -11.72
C LEU A 50 22.05 13.37 -10.88
N TRP A 51 21.85 12.33 -10.08
CA TRP A 51 22.89 11.74 -9.24
C TRP A 51 24.03 11.11 -10.06
N ASP A 52 23.73 10.43 -11.17
CA ASP A 52 24.73 9.86 -12.09
C ASP A 52 25.77 10.88 -12.57
N LYS A 53 25.39 12.16 -12.63
CA LYS A 53 26.31 13.28 -12.94
C LYS A 53 26.82 14.04 -11.74
N GLY A 54 26.16 13.91 -10.60
CA GLY A 54 26.65 14.36 -9.31
C GLY A 54 27.77 13.49 -8.75
N ASP A 55 27.90 12.22 -9.13
CA ASP A 55 28.87 11.29 -8.53
C ASP A 55 30.33 11.61 -8.92
N THR A 56 31.17 11.79 -7.90
CA THR A 56 32.60 12.09 -8.01
C THR A 56 33.44 10.98 -8.66
N ARG A 57 32.95 9.73 -8.72
CA ARG A 57 33.69 8.58 -9.29
C ARG A 57 34.04 8.75 -10.77
N PHE A 58 33.37 9.65 -11.50
CA PHE A 58 33.65 9.95 -12.90
C PHE A 58 34.22 11.36 -13.15
N GLY A 59 34.72 12.03 -12.11
CA GLY A 59 35.71 13.11 -12.25
C GLY A 59 35.19 14.54 -12.25
N ARG A 60 33.90 14.77 -11.97
CA ARG A 60 33.36 16.07 -11.50
C ARG A 60 32.11 15.80 -10.66
N GLY A 61 32.27 15.75 -9.34
CA GLY A 61 31.14 15.65 -8.45
C GLY A 61 30.31 16.93 -8.43
N GLY A 62 29.01 16.77 -8.34
CA GLY A 62 28.04 17.84 -8.10
C GLY A 62 27.43 17.69 -6.71
N PRO A 63 26.86 18.76 -6.14
CA PRO A 63 26.34 18.73 -4.76
C PRO A 63 25.33 17.61 -4.46
N ILE A 64 24.58 17.14 -5.46
CA ILE A 64 23.65 16.02 -5.29
C ILE A 64 24.34 14.67 -5.05
N GLY A 65 25.54 14.47 -5.63
CA GLY A 65 26.33 13.26 -5.40
C GLY A 65 27.09 13.28 -4.07
N ASP A 66 27.27 14.47 -3.47
CA ASP A 66 27.76 14.60 -2.09
C ASP A 66 26.61 14.42 -1.07
N ALA A 67 25.36 14.64 -1.49
CA ALA A 67 24.18 14.57 -0.64
C ALA A 67 23.56 13.17 -0.54
N ILE A 68 23.88 12.26 -1.46
CA ILE A 68 23.31 10.91 -1.52
C ILE A 68 24.45 9.91 -1.68
N ASP A 69 24.58 8.97 -0.73
CA ASP A 69 25.59 7.92 -0.80
C ASP A 69 25.31 6.97 -1.96
N VAL A 70 26.35 6.29 -2.45
CA VAL A 70 26.19 5.23 -3.45
C VAL A 70 25.27 4.12 -2.94
N ASP A 71 25.39 3.73 -1.68
CA ASP A 71 24.62 2.63 -1.13
C ASP A 71 23.11 3.00 -1.08
N ASP A 72 22.81 4.26 -0.72
CA ASP A 72 21.45 4.81 -0.69
C ASP A 72 20.80 4.85 -2.08
N ILE A 73 21.50 5.37 -3.10
CA ILE A 73 20.92 5.47 -4.45
C ILE A 73 20.74 4.08 -5.08
N LEU A 74 21.51 3.06 -4.66
CA LEU A 74 21.37 1.69 -5.16
C LEU A 74 20.24 0.92 -4.44
N ASP A 75 19.80 1.38 -3.27
CA ASP A 75 18.62 0.85 -2.58
C ASP A 75 17.33 1.44 -3.17
N GLU A 76 16.57 0.60 -3.86
CA GLU A 76 15.29 0.99 -4.47
C GLU A 76 14.26 1.48 -3.44
N ASN A 77 14.22 0.88 -2.25
CA ASN A 77 13.30 1.28 -1.20
C ASN A 77 13.66 2.66 -0.68
N TRP A 78 14.96 2.92 -0.49
CA TRP A 78 15.45 4.23 -0.09
C TRP A 78 15.10 5.27 -1.15
N VAL A 79 15.34 4.98 -2.43
CA VAL A 79 15.01 5.89 -3.53
C VAL A 79 13.52 6.19 -3.57
N ASP A 80 12.66 5.19 -3.47
CA ASP A 80 11.21 5.39 -3.47
C ASP A 80 10.75 6.23 -2.27
N ALA A 81 11.36 6.01 -1.11
CA ALA A 81 11.05 6.72 0.13
C ALA A 81 11.61 8.16 0.19
N ASN A 82 12.68 8.48 -0.55
CA ASN A 82 13.43 9.74 -0.39
C ASN A 82 13.52 10.60 -1.64
N THR A 83 13.11 10.12 -2.82
CA THR A 83 13.20 10.88 -4.09
C THR A 83 12.63 12.29 -3.99
N TRP A 84 11.51 12.42 -3.31
CA TRP A 84 10.81 13.68 -3.13
C TRP A 84 11.62 14.75 -2.37
N ARG A 85 12.66 14.36 -1.63
CA ARG A 85 13.57 15.30 -0.94
C ARG A 85 14.48 16.03 -1.91
N PHE A 86 14.61 15.51 -3.13
CA PHE A 86 15.54 15.99 -4.14
C PHE A 86 14.82 16.48 -5.38
N ILE A 87 13.67 15.88 -5.72
CA ILE A 87 12.85 16.19 -6.90
C ILE A 87 11.48 16.71 -6.45
N ASP A 88 11.26 18.01 -6.60
CA ASP A 88 10.01 18.69 -6.27
C ASP A 88 8.91 18.38 -7.30
N GLY A 89 9.29 18.17 -8.56
CA GLY A 89 8.32 17.93 -9.63
C GLY A 89 8.97 17.60 -10.98
N VAL A 90 8.21 16.93 -11.83
CA VAL A 90 8.59 16.63 -13.22
C VAL A 90 7.40 16.94 -14.12
N GLU A 91 7.63 17.78 -15.13
CA GLU A 91 6.64 18.12 -16.14
C GLU A 91 7.07 17.60 -17.51
N LEU A 92 6.27 16.73 -18.11
CA LEU A 92 6.46 16.29 -19.50
C LEU A 92 5.97 17.38 -20.47
N LEU A 93 6.90 17.98 -21.22
CA LEU A 93 6.59 19.07 -22.15
C LEU A 93 6.21 18.57 -23.54
N GLN A 94 6.95 17.59 -24.05
CA GLN A 94 6.76 17.07 -25.39
C GLN A 94 7.36 15.67 -25.53
N THR A 95 6.72 14.83 -26.35
CA THR A 95 7.29 13.58 -26.86
C THR A 95 7.53 13.66 -28.37
N ARG A 96 8.50 12.89 -28.87
CA ARG A 96 8.75 12.69 -30.30
C ARG A 96 9.03 11.22 -30.59
N ASN A 97 8.59 10.78 -31.76
CA ASN A 97 8.67 9.38 -32.21
C ASN A 97 7.98 8.39 -31.24
N PHE A 98 7.04 8.86 -30.41
CA PHE A 98 6.25 8.04 -29.50
C PHE A 98 4.74 8.22 -29.79
N PRO A 99 3.98 7.13 -30.03
CA PRO A 99 4.45 5.75 -30.15
C PRO A 99 5.36 5.55 -31.37
N LEU A 100 6.28 4.58 -31.29
CA LEU A 100 7.21 4.29 -32.38
C LEU A 100 6.46 3.68 -33.58
N GLY A 101 6.64 4.27 -34.77
CA GLY A 101 5.92 3.84 -35.97
C GLY A 101 6.40 2.52 -36.59
N THR A 102 7.69 2.18 -36.43
CA THR A 102 8.26 0.90 -36.90
C THR A 102 9.62 0.63 -36.24
N TYR A 103 9.92 -0.64 -35.97
CA TYR A 103 11.24 -1.12 -35.52
C TYR A 103 12.18 -1.46 -36.67
N ALA A 104 11.69 -1.46 -37.92
CA ALA A 104 12.50 -1.82 -39.08
C ALA A 104 13.68 -0.84 -39.27
N GLY A 105 14.90 -1.36 -39.13
CA GLY A 105 16.13 -0.57 -39.26
C GLY A 105 16.60 0.10 -37.96
N MET A 106 15.96 -0.20 -36.82
CA MET A 106 16.51 0.12 -35.50
C MET A 106 17.66 -0.82 -35.15
N ASN A 107 18.66 -0.30 -34.43
CA ASN A 107 19.69 -1.12 -33.77
C ASN A 107 19.30 -1.35 -32.31
N ASP A 108 19.78 -2.45 -31.73
CA ASP A 108 19.49 -2.77 -30.33
C ASP A 108 20.11 -1.74 -29.35
N PHE A 109 21.25 -1.16 -29.74
CA PHE A 109 21.96 -0.15 -28.93
C PHE A 109 22.39 1.02 -29.78
N TYR A 110 22.19 2.22 -29.24
CA TYR A 110 22.72 3.48 -29.76
C TYR A 110 23.78 4.02 -28.80
N TYR A 111 24.74 4.77 -29.35
CA TYR A 111 25.90 5.25 -28.58
C TYR A 111 26.08 6.76 -28.77
N GLU A 112 26.52 7.41 -27.70
CA GLU A 112 26.95 8.79 -27.75
C GLU A 112 28.33 8.91 -28.41
N ARG A 113 28.50 9.91 -29.30
CA ARG A 113 29.78 10.35 -29.84
C ARG A 113 29.81 11.87 -29.93
N ASP A 114 30.80 12.48 -29.29
CA ASP A 114 31.06 13.92 -29.34
C ASP A 114 29.82 14.78 -29.01
N GLY A 115 29.05 14.38 -27.98
CA GLY A 115 27.85 15.10 -27.51
C GLY A 115 26.59 14.89 -28.37
N ARG A 116 26.60 13.90 -29.26
CA ARG A 116 25.47 13.54 -30.13
C ARG A 116 25.23 12.04 -30.12
N TRP A 117 23.97 11.65 -30.14
CA TRP A 117 23.60 10.24 -30.23
C TRP A 117 23.53 9.80 -31.69
N GLN A 118 23.97 8.56 -31.95
CA GLN A 118 23.77 7.95 -33.26
C GLN A 118 22.28 7.94 -33.61
N ASP A 119 21.94 8.43 -34.81
CA ASP A 119 20.56 8.45 -35.32
C ASP A 119 19.54 9.13 -34.36
N GLU A 120 19.99 10.11 -33.55
CA GLU A 120 19.20 10.79 -32.50
C GLU A 120 17.78 11.22 -32.94
N ASP A 121 17.64 11.71 -34.18
CA ASP A 121 16.36 12.16 -34.73
C ASP A 121 15.31 11.03 -34.90
N LYS A 122 15.75 9.77 -34.94
CA LYS A 122 14.88 8.59 -35.09
C LYS A 122 14.46 8.00 -33.75
N LEU A 123 15.18 8.31 -32.67
CA LEU A 123 14.96 7.71 -31.36
C LEU A 123 13.67 8.23 -30.72
N VAL A 124 13.06 7.39 -29.90
CA VAL A 124 11.97 7.77 -29.00
C VAL A 124 12.56 8.73 -27.98
N GLN A 125 11.94 9.88 -27.82
CA GLN A 125 12.47 10.92 -26.96
C GLN A 125 11.39 11.80 -26.34
N ALA A 126 11.68 12.36 -25.18
CA ALA A 126 10.82 13.25 -24.43
C ALA A 126 11.61 14.42 -23.83
N GLU A 127 10.97 15.59 -23.73
CA GLU A 127 11.49 16.79 -23.09
C GLU A 127 10.75 17.03 -21.78
N PHE A 128 11.49 17.26 -20.70
CA PHE A 128 10.97 17.43 -19.35
C PHE A 128 11.53 18.69 -18.69
N ASP A 129 10.69 19.39 -17.92
CA ASP A 129 11.17 20.29 -16.87
C ASP A 129 11.21 19.52 -15.54
N VAL A 130 12.38 19.46 -14.93
CA VAL A 130 12.61 18.81 -13.63
C VAL A 130 12.92 19.89 -12.61
N TYR A 131 12.14 19.93 -11.55
CA TYR A 131 12.28 20.86 -10.43
C TYR A 131 12.95 20.14 -9.26
N VAL A 132 13.98 20.76 -8.68
CA VAL A 132 14.74 20.21 -7.55
C VAL A 132 14.47 20.99 -6.27
N SER A 133 14.59 20.34 -5.12
CA SER A 133 14.35 20.98 -3.82
C SER A 133 15.40 22.05 -3.48
N ASP A 134 16.64 21.86 -3.93
CA ASP A 134 17.78 22.75 -3.70
C ASP A 134 18.49 23.08 -5.02
N GLU A 135 18.74 24.37 -5.29
CA GLU A 135 19.40 24.85 -6.52
C GLU A 135 20.78 24.22 -6.73
N ARG A 136 21.49 23.88 -5.65
CA ARG A 136 22.82 23.26 -5.66
C ARG A 136 22.82 21.92 -6.40
N TYR A 137 21.71 21.20 -6.39
CA TYR A 137 21.61 19.87 -7.01
C TYR A 137 21.73 19.90 -8.54
N ILE A 138 21.59 21.06 -9.18
CA ILE A 138 21.73 21.22 -10.63
C ILE A 138 22.90 22.11 -11.06
N GLU A 139 23.67 22.68 -10.12
CA GLU A 139 24.78 23.62 -10.41
C GLU A 139 25.89 23.04 -11.31
N HIS A 140 26.08 21.72 -11.26
CA HIS A 140 27.11 21.02 -12.03
C HIS A 140 26.69 20.77 -13.49
N LEU A 141 25.42 21.00 -13.83
CA LEU A 141 24.86 20.81 -15.17
C LEU A 141 24.97 22.10 -16.00
N TYR A 142 25.16 21.94 -17.32
CA TYR A 142 25.20 23.06 -18.26
C TYR A 142 24.55 22.71 -19.59
N GLU A 143 24.03 23.72 -20.28
CA GLU A 143 23.38 23.55 -21.59
C GLU A 143 24.29 22.82 -22.60
N GLY A 144 23.73 21.79 -23.23
CA GLY A 144 24.43 20.95 -24.20
C GLY A 144 25.19 19.77 -23.60
N MET A 145 25.29 19.66 -22.26
CA MET A 145 25.81 18.45 -21.61
C MET A 145 24.96 17.24 -21.98
N SER A 146 25.61 16.10 -22.28
CA SER A 146 24.94 14.83 -22.57
C SER A 146 25.67 13.64 -21.98
N TRP A 147 24.92 12.55 -21.73
CA TRP A 147 25.45 11.27 -21.26
C TRP A 147 24.48 10.12 -21.45
N GLY A 148 25.00 8.89 -21.46
CA GLY A 148 24.22 7.66 -21.30
C GLY A 148 24.02 7.30 -19.83
N THR A 149 22.89 6.68 -19.51
CA THR A 149 22.55 6.22 -18.16
C THR A 149 21.89 4.84 -18.19
N THR A 150 22.12 4.07 -17.14
CA THR A 150 21.40 2.83 -16.81
C THR A 150 20.25 3.07 -15.84
N ALA A 151 19.89 4.33 -15.57
CA ALA A 151 18.81 4.69 -14.69
C ALA A 151 17.49 4.06 -15.15
N TYR A 152 16.71 3.63 -14.17
CA TYR A 152 15.39 3.06 -14.35
C TYR A 152 14.46 3.69 -13.33
N GLN A 153 13.16 3.67 -13.64
CA GLN A 153 12.13 4.13 -12.72
C GLN A 153 11.72 3.01 -11.77
N THR A 154 11.49 3.38 -10.52
CA THR A 154 10.90 2.54 -9.48
C THR A 154 9.48 3.04 -9.17
N ARG A 155 9.16 3.46 -7.96
CA ARG A 155 7.79 3.84 -7.54
C ARG A 155 7.75 5.04 -6.60
N ALA A 156 8.66 6.00 -6.74
CA ALA A 156 8.72 7.18 -5.85
C ALA A 156 7.45 8.05 -5.88
N LEU A 157 6.63 7.97 -6.93
CA LEU A 157 5.35 8.67 -6.98
C LEU A 157 4.25 7.98 -6.17
N ARG A 158 4.44 6.73 -5.74
CA ARG A 158 3.42 5.95 -5.04
C ARG A 158 3.53 6.13 -3.53
N ILE A 159 2.38 6.33 -2.87
CA ILE A 159 2.30 6.25 -1.41
C ILE A 159 2.20 4.77 -1.02
N ASP A 160 3.33 4.18 -0.64
CA ASP A 160 3.47 2.81 -0.15
C ASP A 160 4.15 2.74 1.23
N ARG A 161 4.36 1.53 1.76
CA ARG A 161 4.90 1.33 3.11
C ARG A 161 6.27 1.96 3.32
N ASN A 162 7.14 2.01 2.30
CA ASN A 162 8.46 2.62 2.44
C ASN A 162 8.34 4.14 2.53
N PHE A 163 7.45 4.73 1.74
CA PHE A 163 7.10 6.15 1.87
C PHE A 163 6.46 6.47 3.22
N VAL A 164 5.54 5.62 3.71
CA VAL A 164 4.91 5.74 5.04
C VAL A 164 5.93 5.52 6.17
N ALA A 165 6.88 4.61 6.01
CA ALA A 165 7.99 4.38 6.93
C ALA A 165 9.11 5.43 6.82
N ALA A 166 9.04 6.34 5.85
CA ALA A 166 9.87 7.54 5.79
C ALA A 166 9.12 8.80 6.23
N LEU A 167 7.80 8.70 6.48
CA LEU A 167 7.11 9.67 7.31
C LEU A 167 7.83 9.73 8.68
N PRO A 168 7.71 10.85 9.42
CA PRO A 168 8.45 11.17 10.65
C PRO A 168 8.47 10.10 11.77
N PHE A 169 7.85 8.95 11.57
CA PHE A 169 7.82 7.85 12.52
C PHE A 169 7.95 6.53 11.76
N PRO A 170 9.18 6.01 11.69
CA PRO A 170 9.55 4.95 12.64
C PRO A 170 11.02 5.05 13.08
N GLY A 171 11.26 5.15 14.39
CA GLY A 171 12.52 4.75 15.03
C GLY A 171 13.54 5.81 15.40
N GLY A 172 13.25 7.11 15.27
CA GLY A 172 14.08 8.19 15.81
C GLY A 172 13.52 8.79 17.12
N GLU A 173 14.37 9.07 18.11
CA GLU A 173 13.97 9.88 19.27
C GLU A 173 13.71 11.33 18.82
N PRO A 174 12.52 11.91 19.10
CA PRO A 174 12.26 13.30 18.74
C PRO A 174 13.19 14.26 19.47
N VAL A 175 13.50 15.37 18.81
CA VAL A 175 13.98 16.56 19.53
C VAL A 175 12.79 17.14 20.28
N GLU A 176 12.90 17.15 21.62
CA GLU A 176 11.90 17.76 22.49
C GLU A 176 12.31 19.17 22.88
N LEU A 177 11.49 20.15 22.49
CA LEU A 177 11.69 21.56 22.80
C LEU A 177 10.65 22.03 23.82
N ALA A 178 11.12 22.59 24.93
CA ALA A 178 10.29 23.27 25.93
C ALA A 178 10.74 24.74 26.07
N PRO A 179 10.48 25.60 25.06
CA PRO A 179 11.13 26.90 24.93
C PRO A 179 10.58 28.03 25.82
N PHE A 180 9.47 27.78 26.51
CA PHE A 180 8.78 28.77 27.34
C PHE A 180 8.71 28.27 28.80
N GLU A 181 9.28 29.05 29.73
CA GLU A 181 9.28 28.76 31.16
C GLU A 181 8.18 29.56 31.88
N GLY A 182 7.32 28.91 32.66
CA GLY A 182 6.34 29.62 33.49
C GLY A 182 5.27 28.72 34.11
N PRO A 183 4.60 29.15 35.20
CA PRO A 183 3.49 28.40 35.78
C PRO A 183 2.26 28.46 34.86
N GLN A 184 1.62 27.31 34.61
CA GLN A 184 0.36 27.20 33.86
C GLN A 184 0.45 27.67 32.39
N GLU A 185 -0.43 28.58 31.95
CA GLU A 185 -0.62 29.06 30.56
C GLU A 185 0.65 29.61 29.89
N ALA A 186 1.56 30.20 30.69
CA ALA A 186 2.75 30.88 30.20
C ALA A 186 3.77 29.95 29.50
N GLY A 187 3.80 28.67 29.89
CA GLY A 187 4.71 27.66 29.35
C GLY A 187 4.18 26.90 28.14
N THR A 188 2.95 27.16 27.69
CA THR A 188 2.33 26.42 26.58
C THR A 188 2.64 27.09 25.25
N PRO A 189 3.27 26.38 24.28
CA PRO A 189 3.36 26.87 22.91
C PRO A 189 1.96 27.20 22.36
N GLY A 190 1.77 28.31 21.69
CA GLY A 190 0.47 28.72 21.13
C GLY A 190 0.33 28.29 19.68
N THR A 191 1.28 28.70 18.84
CA THR A 191 1.30 28.38 17.40
C THR A 191 2.74 28.30 16.91
N MET A 192 2.95 27.62 15.78
CA MET A 192 4.26 27.31 15.23
C MET A 192 4.25 27.51 13.71
N GLN A 193 5.35 27.98 13.14
CA GLN A 193 5.48 28.16 11.69
C GLN A 193 6.95 28.08 11.26
N PHE A 194 7.25 27.31 10.22
CA PHE A 194 8.55 27.37 9.56
C PHE A 194 8.69 28.63 8.69
N SER A 195 9.92 29.09 8.51
CA SER A 195 10.23 30.00 7.41
C SER A 195 10.07 29.27 6.06
N ALA A 196 9.73 29.96 4.97
CA ALA A 196 9.49 29.34 3.65
C ALA A 196 10.77 28.80 3.01
N ASP A 197 11.92 29.35 3.37
CA ASP A 197 13.23 28.78 3.04
C ASP A 197 13.61 27.62 4.00
N GLY A 198 12.74 27.27 4.94
CA GLY A 198 12.96 26.20 5.93
C GLY A 198 14.02 26.51 7.00
N SER A 199 14.77 27.62 6.88
CA SER A 199 15.93 27.90 7.72
C SER A 199 15.61 28.15 9.20
N ARG A 200 14.36 28.48 9.54
CA ARG A 200 13.95 28.85 10.91
C ARG A 200 12.59 28.24 11.29
N LEU A 201 12.45 27.92 12.57
CA LEU A 201 11.17 27.61 13.19
C LEU A 201 10.77 28.75 14.13
N PHE A 202 9.61 29.35 13.88
CA PHE A 202 9.01 30.37 14.73
C PHE A 202 7.99 29.74 15.67
N LEU A 203 8.10 30.08 16.94
CA LEU A 203 7.23 29.61 18.00
C LEU A 203 6.64 30.83 18.70
N LEU A 204 5.32 30.84 18.84
CA LEU A 204 4.61 31.91 19.53
C LEU A 204 3.98 31.32 20.79
N SER A 205 4.30 31.87 21.96
CA SER A 205 3.68 31.47 23.23
C SER A 205 2.27 32.08 23.39
N GLN A 206 1.51 31.57 24.35
CA GLN A 206 0.24 32.17 24.78
C GLN A 206 0.39 33.58 25.37
N GLU A 207 1.60 33.98 25.79
CA GLU A 207 1.91 35.33 26.27
C GLU A 207 2.53 36.24 25.18
N ASN A 208 2.35 35.89 23.90
CA ASN A 208 2.88 36.59 22.72
C ASN A 208 4.40 36.78 22.73
N GLU A 209 5.10 35.84 23.34
CA GLU A 209 6.54 35.73 23.18
C GLU A 209 6.82 34.99 21.88
N LEU A 210 7.42 35.69 20.91
CA LEU A 210 7.84 35.14 19.64
C LEU A 210 9.30 34.72 19.74
N LEU A 211 9.56 33.45 19.55
CA LEU A 211 10.87 32.82 19.54
C LEU A 211 11.21 32.35 18.13
N ALA A 212 12.43 32.66 17.67
CA ALA A 212 12.98 32.13 16.44
C ALA A 212 14.11 31.16 16.74
N LEU A 213 13.95 29.92 16.29
CA LEU A 213 14.95 28.87 16.36
C LEU A 213 15.56 28.64 14.98
N GLU A 214 16.84 28.30 14.94
CA GLU A 214 17.49 27.80 13.73
C GLU A 214 17.05 26.36 13.46
N THR A 215 16.61 26.05 12.23
CA THR A 215 16.24 24.68 11.86
C THR A 215 17.46 23.75 11.89
N GLY A 216 17.25 22.50 12.33
CA GLY A 216 18.30 21.47 12.44
C GLY A 216 19.13 21.55 13.72
N SER A 217 19.64 22.75 14.08
CA SER A 217 20.35 22.94 15.36
C SER A 217 19.42 23.25 16.54
N TRP A 218 18.23 23.80 16.25
CA TRP A 218 17.22 24.23 17.21
C TRP A 218 17.71 25.29 18.22
N GLU A 219 18.82 25.97 17.91
CA GLU A 219 19.37 27.03 18.74
C GLU A 219 18.53 28.31 18.65
N GLU A 220 18.33 28.98 19.79
CA GLU A 220 17.67 30.27 19.84
C GLU A 220 18.50 31.34 19.11
N ARG A 221 17.89 31.98 18.11
CA ARG A 221 18.49 33.13 17.40
C ARG A 221 18.09 34.45 18.04
N TRP A 222 16.82 34.60 18.34
CA TRP A 222 16.27 35.78 19.01
C TRP A 222 14.88 35.49 19.55
N ARG A 223 14.45 36.36 20.47
CA ARG A 223 13.20 36.26 21.23
C ARG A 223 12.62 37.65 21.46
N SER A 224 11.32 37.82 21.27
CA SER A 224 10.63 39.08 21.52
C SER A 224 10.28 39.25 23.01
N PRO A 225 10.05 40.48 23.50
CA PRO A 225 9.49 40.68 24.84
C PRO A 225 8.01 40.26 24.88
N GLY A 226 7.62 39.42 25.84
CA GLY A 226 6.25 38.96 26.04
C GLY A 226 5.25 40.08 26.37
N ARG A 227 4.01 39.94 25.90
CA ARG A 227 2.87 40.83 26.16
C ARG A 227 1.57 40.03 26.16
N SER A 228 0.80 40.11 27.25
CA SER A 228 -0.44 39.33 27.44
C SER A 228 -1.50 39.51 26.33
N MET A 229 -2.03 38.40 25.77
CA MET A 229 -3.37 38.12 25.17
C MET A 229 -3.29 37.12 23.98
N LEU A 230 -4.40 36.44 23.62
CA LEU A 230 -4.54 35.47 22.50
C LEU A 230 -4.06 36.03 21.14
N SER A 231 -3.21 35.32 20.41
CA SER A 231 -2.77 35.72 19.07
C SER A 231 -2.48 34.53 18.16
N PHE A 232 -2.32 34.82 16.87
CA PHE A 232 -1.82 33.86 15.88
C PHE A 232 -0.65 34.48 15.10
N LEU A 233 0.22 33.60 14.61
CA LEU A 233 1.40 33.94 13.82
C LEU A 233 1.03 33.85 12.34
N ASN A 234 1.35 34.89 11.59
CA ASN A 234 1.20 34.92 10.14
C ASN A 234 2.50 35.42 9.50
N ARG A 235 2.88 34.89 8.33
CA ARG A 235 4.19 35.15 7.71
C ARG A 235 4.01 35.58 6.26
N ASP A 236 4.61 36.72 5.89
CA ASP A 236 4.65 37.20 4.50
C ASP A 236 6.06 37.05 3.96
N ASP A 237 6.17 36.18 2.96
CA ASP A 237 7.37 35.59 2.40
C ASP A 237 8.03 36.45 1.30
N ARG A 238 7.58 37.70 1.08
CA ARG A 238 8.25 38.64 0.16
C ARG A 238 9.37 39.48 0.78
N LYS A 239 9.46 39.52 2.11
CA LYS A 239 10.46 40.35 2.85
C LYS A 239 11.01 39.71 4.14
N GLY A 240 10.64 38.47 4.46
CA GLY A 240 10.99 37.85 5.74
C GLY A 240 10.33 38.58 6.92
N ILE A 241 9.00 38.63 6.94
CA ILE A 241 8.24 39.35 7.96
C ILE A 241 7.23 38.41 8.62
N ALA A 242 7.16 38.47 9.95
CA ALA A 242 6.15 37.80 10.76
C ALA A 242 5.21 38.85 11.39
N TRP A 243 3.92 38.52 11.46
CA TRP A 243 2.89 39.34 12.09
C TRP A 243 2.29 38.62 13.29
N ILE A 244 2.02 39.41 14.32
CA ILE A 244 1.20 38.99 15.46
C ILE A 244 -0.12 39.73 15.35
N CYS A 245 -1.22 38.97 15.26
CA CYS A 245 -2.56 39.49 15.07
C CYS A 245 -3.46 39.22 16.28
N TYR A 246 -4.33 40.18 16.62
CA TYR A 246 -5.36 40.07 17.65
C TYR A 246 -6.72 40.44 17.03
N ASP A 247 -7.70 39.52 17.05
CA ASP A 247 -9.05 39.77 16.53
C ASP A 247 -9.08 40.28 15.06
N GLY A 248 -8.09 39.85 14.27
CA GLY A 248 -7.91 40.29 12.88
C GLY A 248 -7.11 41.59 12.72
N GLU A 249 -6.71 42.28 13.79
CA GLU A 249 -5.84 43.46 13.71
C GLU A 249 -4.36 43.12 13.93
N ILE A 250 -3.49 43.56 13.02
CA ILE A 250 -2.02 43.42 13.17
C ILE A 250 -1.52 44.33 14.29
N GLN A 251 -0.95 43.74 15.34
CA GLN A 251 -0.38 44.47 16.47
C GLN A 251 1.13 44.70 16.34
N HIS A 252 1.85 43.69 15.85
CA HIS A 252 3.30 43.72 15.75
C HIS A 252 3.78 43.12 14.43
N VAL A 253 4.78 43.76 13.85
CA VAL A 253 5.47 43.32 12.64
C VAL A 253 6.94 43.12 12.98
N TRP A 254 7.45 41.91 12.78
CA TRP A 254 8.81 41.51 13.10
C TRP A 254 9.56 41.15 11.83
N ASN A 255 10.75 41.70 11.66
CA ASN A 255 11.70 41.20 10.67
C ASN A 255 12.23 39.85 11.16
N THR A 256 11.99 38.80 10.38
CA THR A 256 12.29 37.43 10.76
C THR A 256 13.79 37.13 10.78
N GLU A 257 14.60 37.90 10.05
CA GLU A 257 16.06 37.72 9.97
C GLU A 257 16.78 38.20 11.22
N ASN A 258 16.38 39.35 11.75
CA ASN A 258 17.13 40.05 12.81
C ASN A 258 16.31 40.37 14.07
N GLY A 259 15.04 39.99 14.11
CA GLY A 259 14.17 40.18 15.28
C GLY A 259 13.81 41.63 15.57
N THR A 260 13.97 42.55 14.60
CA THR A 260 13.60 43.95 14.80
C THR A 260 12.12 44.20 14.50
N GLN A 261 11.46 44.96 15.37
CA GLN A 261 10.09 45.38 15.14
C GLN A 261 10.05 46.56 14.14
N SER A 262 9.24 46.47 13.10
CA SER A 262 9.03 47.55 12.14
C SER A 262 7.64 48.18 12.29
N ALA A 263 7.50 49.42 11.81
CA ALA A 263 6.21 50.11 11.72
C ALA A 263 5.73 50.07 10.26
N GLU A 264 5.12 48.96 9.83
CA GLU A 264 4.40 48.89 8.57
C GLU A 264 2.88 49.06 8.79
N LYS A 265 2.16 49.44 7.74
CA LYS A 265 0.69 49.63 7.79
C LYS A 265 0.00 48.29 8.09
N PRO A 266 -1.13 48.27 8.81
CA PRO A 266 -1.93 47.07 8.95
C PRO A 266 -2.38 46.59 7.57
N LEU A 267 -2.07 45.33 7.25
CA LEU A 267 -2.64 44.57 6.15
C LEU A 267 -4.05 44.09 6.53
N SER A 268 -4.77 43.54 5.55
CA SER A 268 -6.10 42.92 5.65
C SER A 268 -6.34 42.19 6.97
N ALA A 269 -7.59 42.17 7.47
CA ALA A 269 -7.99 41.53 8.73
C ALA A 269 -7.95 39.98 8.72
N ALA A 270 -7.11 39.42 7.86
CA ALA A 270 -7.00 38.01 7.58
C ALA A 270 -6.37 37.25 8.75
N ARG A 271 -7.02 36.14 9.12
CA ARG A 271 -6.56 35.22 10.15
C ARG A 271 -5.52 34.23 9.62
N TYR A 272 -5.49 34.02 8.32
CA TYR A 272 -4.55 33.12 7.66
C TYR A 272 -4.15 33.68 6.30
N VAL A 273 -2.88 33.56 5.94
CA VAL A 273 -2.36 33.88 4.60
C VAL A 273 -1.78 32.61 4.03
N SER A 274 -2.14 32.31 2.78
CA SER A 274 -1.67 31.14 2.07
C SER A 274 -0.17 31.22 1.73
N PRO A 275 0.52 30.10 1.50
CA PRO A 275 1.98 30.03 1.37
C PRO A 275 2.64 31.03 0.41
N LEU A 276 2.03 31.33 -0.74
CA LEU A 276 2.52 32.26 -1.77
C LEU A 276 1.80 33.62 -1.73
N GLY A 277 0.97 33.83 -0.70
CA GLY A 277 0.24 35.07 -0.44
C GLY A 277 -0.84 35.39 -1.48
N ARG A 278 -1.43 34.39 -2.15
CA ARG A 278 -2.58 34.62 -3.06
C ARG A 278 -3.90 34.77 -2.32
N TYR A 279 -4.06 34.10 -1.19
CA TYR A 279 -5.32 34.02 -0.45
C TYR A 279 -5.17 34.53 0.99
N PHE A 280 -6.02 35.47 1.36
CA PHE A 280 -6.11 36.04 2.71
C PHE A 280 -7.43 35.61 3.34
N ALA A 281 -7.40 34.57 4.16
CA ALA A 281 -8.58 33.96 4.75
C ALA A 281 -9.05 34.68 6.02
N VAL A 282 -10.36 34.91 6.08
CA VAL A 282 -11.10 35.49 7.20
C VAL A 282 -12.19 34.49 7.60
N PHE A 283 -12.11 34.00 8.84
CA PHE A 283 -13.14 33.15 9.44
C PHE A 283 -14.26 34.06 9.92
N GLY A 284 -15.47 33.89 9.38
CA GLY A 284 -16.65 34.68 9.72
C GLY A 284 -17.39 34.16 10.96
N ASP A 285 -18.62 34.63 11.14
CA ASP A 285 -19.55 34.22 12.18
C ASP A 285 -20.07 32.80 11.92
N GLU A 286 -19.66 31.88 12.81
CA GLU A 286 -19.97 30.45 12.98
C GLU A 286 -20.03 29.51 11.77
N GLU A 287 -20.39 29.92 10.55
CA GLU A 287 -20.60 29.00 9.41
C GLU A 287 -19.98 29.50 8.09
N THR A 288 -19.15 30.54 8.13
CA THR A 288 -18.58 31.13 6.89
C THR A 288 -17.05 31.21 6.91
N LEU A 289 -16.44 30.88 5.76
CA LEU A 289 -15.03 31.10 5.46
C LEU A 289 -14.93 31.98 4.21
N SER A 290 -14.30 33.14 4.34
CA SER A 290 -14.12 34.09 3.22
C SER A 290 -12.64 34.29 2.90
N PHE A 291 -12.34 34.47 1.63
CA PHE A 291 -11.00 34.78 1.14
C PHE A 291 -11.00 36.17 0.54
N THR A 292 -9.92 36.91 0.79
CA THR A 292 -9.69 38.26 0.28
C THR A 292 -8.37 38.33 -0.50
N ASP A 293 -8.21 39.37 -1.32
CA ASP A 293 -6.91 39.79 -1.85
C ASP A 293 -6.13 40.61 -0.81
N ALA A 294 -4.88 40.97 -1.14
CA ALA A 294 -4.03 41.79 -0.26
C ALA A 294 -4.61 43.20 0.03
N ASP A 295 -5.53 43.69 -0.82
CA ASP A 295 -6.25 44.96 -0.62
C ASP A 295 -7.50 44.78 0.27
N GLY A 296 -7.79 43.56 0.73
CA GLY A 296 -8.95 43.21 1.54
C GLY A 296 -10.26 43.09 0.75
N ARG A 297 -10.21 42.93 -0.58
CA ARG A 297 -11.40 42.68 -1.41
C ARG A 297 -11.73 41.19 -1.38
N GLU A 298 -12.97 40.85 -1.07
CA GLU A 298 -13.45 39.46 -1.08
C GLU A 298 -13.35 38.85 -2.49
N THR A 299 -12.63 37.74 -2.60
CA THR A 299 -12.43 36.97 -3.83
C THR A 299 -13.33 35.73 -3.85
N GLN A 300 -13.53 35.09 -2.69
CA GLN A 300 -14.32 33.88 -2.54
C GLN A 300 -15.00 33.84 -1.16
N ARG A 301 -16.13 33.13 -1.08
CA ARG A 301 -16.87 32.89 0.16
C ARG A 301 -17.46 31.48 0.15
N LEU A 302 -17.32 30.77 1.26
CA LEU A 302 -17.77 29.41 1.47
C LEU A 302 -18.71 29.35 2.66
N GLU A 303 -19.81 28.65 2.47
CA GLU A 303 -20.75 28.25 3.53
C GLU A 303 -20.32 26.86 4.01
N LEU A 304 -19.99 26.75 5.28
CA LEU A 304 -19.50 25.53 5.92
C LEU A 304 -20.56 24.97 6.87
N PRO A 305 -20.54 23.66 7.17
CA PRO A 305 -21.55 23.04 8.05
C PRO A 305 -21.43 23.45 9.54
N GLY A 306 -20.46 24.29 9.87
CA GLY A 306 -20.18 24.76 11.23
C GLY A 306 -18.91 25.61 11.27
N TYR A 307 -18.44 25.88 12.48
CA TYR A 307 -17.30 26.77 12.70
C TYR A 307 -16.00 26.10 12.26
N ALA A 308 -15.29 26.73 11.33
CA ALA A 308 -13.97 26.30 10.91
C ALA A 308 -12.93 26.79 11.92
N ALA A 309 -12.12 25.85 12.41
CA ALA A 309 -11.01 26.13 13.32
C ALA A 309 -9.64 25.95 12.64
N ALA A 310 -9.58 25.18 11.55
CA ALA A 310 -8.36 24.84 10.83
C ALA A 310 -8.47 25.13 9.33
N LEU A 311 -7.35 25.57 8.74
CA LEU A 311 -7.20 25.84 7.32
C LEU A 311 -5.75 25.59 6.91
N ALA A 312 -5.55 24.82 5.84
CA ALA A 312 -4.24 24.57 5.27
C ALA A 312 -4.31 24.60 3.74
N PHE A 313 -3.30 25.18 3.10
CA PHE A 313 -3.12 25.13 1.64
C PHE A 313 -2.00 24.15 1.29
N THR A 314 -2.11 23.54 0.11
CA THR A 314 -0.95 22.91 -0.53
C THR A 314 0.08 23.99 -0.87
N PRO A 315 1.39 23.67 -0.93
CA PRO A 315 2.41 24.71 -1.14
C PRO A 315 2.29 25.47 -2.46
N ASP A 316 1.77 24.80 -3.49
CA ASP A 316 1.48 25.39 -4.79
C ASP A 316 0.18 26.22 -4.82
N GLU A 317 -0.58 26.20 -3.71
CA GLU A 317 -1.90 26.80 -3.52
C GLU A 317 -2.95 26.34 -4.55
N THR A 318 -2.80 25.12 -5.08
CA THR A 318 -3.80 24.52 -5.97
C THR A 318 -5.01 24.05 -5.17
N TYR A 319 -4.79 23.54 -3.96
CA TYR A 319 -5.84 23.01 -3.08
C TYR A 319 -5.76 23.63 -1.68
N PHE A 320 -6.89 23.63 -0.98
CA PHE A 320 -6.91 23.88 0.45
C PHE A 320 -7.87 22.93 1.16
N ALA A 321 -7.58 22.67 2.43
CA ALA A 321 -8.39 21.86 3.33
C ALA A 321 -8.87 22.71 4.50
N THR A 322 -10.12 22.50 4.91
CA THR A 322 -10.69 23.14 6.10
C THR A 322 -11.44 22.15 6.97
N GLY A 323 -11.37 22.36 8.27
CA GLY A 323 -12.02 21.55 9.30
C GLY A 323 -12.32 22.40 10.52
N GLY A 324 -13.18 21.88 11.40
CA GLY A 324 -13.48 22.53 12.67
C GLY A 324 -14.45 21.72 13.51
N ASP A 325 -15.52 22.36 13.97
CA ASP A 325 -16.54 21.74 14.81
C ASP A 325 -17.56 20.88 14.03
N PHE A 326 -17.43 20.83 12.70
CA PHE A 326 -18.15 19.91 11.82
C PHE A 326 -17.27 18.68 11.57
N ASN A 327 -17.74 17.50 11.96
CA ASN A 327 -17.01 16.20 12.08
C ASN A 327 -15.99 15.81 10.99
N ASN A 328 -15.95 16.45 9.83
CA ASN A 328 -15.17 16.03 8.67
C ASN A 328 -14.17 17.11 8.24
N VAL A 329 -13.19 16.72 7.42
CA VAL A 329 -12.32 17.66 6.70
C VAL A 329 -12.81 17.78 5.27
N TYR A 330 -12.96 19.01 4.79
CA TYR A 330 -13.36 19.31 3.41
C TYR A 330 -12.17 19.87 2.63
N ILE A 331 -11.95 19.33 1.43
CA ILE A 331 -10.83 19.70 0.57
C ILE A 331 -11.37 20.25 -0.74
N TYR A 332 -10.86 21.41 -1.13
CA TYR A 332 -11.35 22.20 -2.26
C TYR A 332 -10.24 22.53 -3.24
N GLU A 333 -10.62 22.72 -4.50
CA GLU A 333 -9.80 23.44 -5.47
C GLU A 333 -9.77 24.93 -5.10
N ALA A 334 -8.58 25.48 -4.86
CA ALA A 334 -8.41 26.84 -4.35
C ALA A 334 -8.85 27.92 -5.36
N ALA A 335 -8.68 27.69 -6.66
CA ALA A 335 -9.03 28.68 -7.68
C ALA A 335 -10.54 28.89 -7.81
N THR A 336 -11.33 27.83 -7.64
CA THR A 336 -12.77 27.83 -7.92
C THR A 336 -13.64 27.62 -6.68
N ALA A 337 -13.03 27.24 -5.56
CA ALA A 337 -13.71 26.83 -4.34
C ALA A 337 -14.64 25.61 -4.55
N THR A 338 -14.30 24.73 -5.51
CA THR A 338 -15.03 23.50 -5.79
C THR A 338 -14.63 22.41 -4.79
N LEU A 339 -15.60 21.78 -4.12
CA LEU A 339 -15.35 20.66 -3.22
C LEU A 339 -14.87 19.44 -4.03
N LEU A 340 -13.68 18.95 -3.71
CA LEU A 340 -13.08 17.78 -4.36
C LEU A 340 -13.23 16.52 -3.53
N GLN A 341 -13.04 16.63 -2.21
CA GLN A 341 -12.99 15.48 -1.32
C GLN A 341 -13.50 15.81 0.08
N THR A 342 -14.07 14.81 0.75
CA THR A 342 -14.47 14.85 2.16
C THR A 342 -13.82 13.70 2.92
N LEU A 343 -12.91 14.02 3.85
CA LEU A 343 -12.35 13.03 4.76
C LEU A 343 -13.33 12.81 5.91
N THR A 344 -13.86 11.60 6.01
CA THR A 344 -14.83 11.24 7.05
C THR A 344 -14.08 10.85 8.32
N LEU A 345 -14.27 11.60 9.41
CA LEU A 345 -13.70 11.25 10.71
C LEU A 345 -14.75 10.58 11.60
N PRO A 346 -14.34 9.90 12.69
CA PRO A 346 -15.26 9.37 13.68
C PRO A 346 -16.23 10.44 14.21
N GLU A 347 -17.46 10.02 14.54
CA GLU A 347 -18.48 10.93 15.06
C GLU A 347 -17.99 11.68 16.32
N GLY A 348 -18.16 13.00 16.34
CA GLY A 348 -17.70 13.85 17.44
C GLY A 348 -16.25 14.34 17.32
N SER A 349 -15.55 13.99 16.24
CA SER A 349 -14.22 14.54 15.95
C SER A 349 -14.29 16.05 15.73
N ARG A 350 -13.41 16.80 16.39
CA ARG A 350 -13.25 18.25 16.19
C ARG A 350 -11.85 18.51 15.68
N VAL A 351 -11.74 19.07 14.48
CA VAL A 351 -10.45 19.34 13.84
C VAL A 351 -9.86 20.60 14.44
N SER A 352 -8.71 20.48 15.08
CA SER A 352 -8.00 21.61 15.71
C SER A 352 -6.96 22.23 14.79
N ASP A 353 -6.33 21.43 13.93
CA ASP A 353 -5.34 21.92 12.97
C ASP A 353 -5.19 20.98 11.76
N LEU A 354 -4.63 21.52 10.67
CA LEU A 354 -4.41 20.83 9.40
C LEU A 354 -3.03 21.21 8.85
N ALA A 355 -2.31 20.25 8.27
CA ALA A 355 -1.06 20.55 7.56
C ALA A 355 -0.85 19.64 6.36
N PHE A 356 -0.80 20.25 5.17
CA PHE A 356 -0.37 19.53 3.97
C PHE A 356 1.12 19.22 4.04
N HIS A 357 1.47 18.02 3.62
CA HIS A 357 2.85 17.68 3.30
C HIS A 357 3.33 18.51 2.09
N PRO A 358 4.62 18.90 2.00
CA PRO A 358 5.12 19.73 0.91
C PRO A 358 4.86 19.22 -0.51
N GLN A 359 4.86 17.90 -0.69
CA GLN A 359 4.50 17.29 -1.97
C GLN A 359 3.00 17.35 -2.31
N ALA A 360 2.17 17.93 -1.45
CA ALA A 360 0.73 18.00 -1.60
C ALA A 360 0.01 16.65 -1.76
N LYS A 361 0.62 15.52 -1.34
CA LYS A 361 -0.03 14.19 -1.39
C LYS A 361 -0.66 13.75 -0.07
N LEU A 362 -0.11 14.24 1.04
CA LEU A 362 -0.56 13.90 2.37
C LEU A 362 -1.13 15.11 3.11
N LEU A 363 -2.12 14.84 3.97
CA LEU A 363 -2.71 15.82 4.86
C LEU A 363 -2.68 15.29 6.29
N ALA A 364 -1.93 15.96 7.15
CA ALA A 364 -2.00 15.78 8.59
C ALA A 364 -3.27 16.46 9.12
N VAL A 365 -4.02 15.73 9.95
CA VAL A 365 -5.28 16.13 10.56
C VAL A 365 -5.15 15.95 12.07
N CYS A 366 -5.08 17.08 12.78
CA CYS A 366 -5.09 17.11 14.23
C CYS A 366 -6.54 17.17 14.73
N VAL A 367 -6.91 16.20 15.56
CA VAL A 367 -8.22 16.15 16.21
C VAL A 367 -8.06 16.50 17.67
N MET A 368 -8.85 17.45 18.15
CA MET A 368 -8.83 17.89 19.54
C MET A 368 -9.09 16.69 20.48
N ASN A 369 -8.20 16.48 21.44
CA ASN A 369 -8.22 15.34 22.37
C ASN A 369 -8.23 13.96 21.68
N GLY A 370 -7.76 13.89 20.44
CA GLY A 370 -7.70 12.66 19.66
C GLY A 370 -6.31 12.44 19.05
N PRO A 371 -6.13 11.30 18.37
CA PRO A 371 -4.87 11.03 17.69
C PRO A 371 -4.68 11.97 16.47
N LEU A 372 -3.43 12.26 16.15
CA LEU A 372 -3.02 12.76 14.84
C LEU A 372 -3.34 11.69 13.82
N ARG A 373 -3.90 12.11 12.69
CA ARG A 373 -4.14 11.25 11.54
C ARG A 373 -3.46 11.87 10.34
N ILE A 374 -2.86 11.05 9.48
CA ILE A 374 -2.33 11.48 8.19
C ILE A 374 -3.10 10.72 7.12
N TYR A 375 -3.61 11.47 6.15
CA TYR A 375 -4.37 10.95 5.04
C TYR A 375 -3.61 11.14 3.73
N GLU A 376 -3.65 10.13 2.86
CA GLU A 376 -3.58 10.36 1.42
C GLU A 376 -4.90 11.01 1.02
N TRP A 377 -4.86 12.32 0.87
CA TRP A 377 -6.09 13.09 0.89
C TRP A 377 -6.93 12.85 -0.35
N GLU A 378 -6.34 12.63 -1.53
CA GLU A 378 -7.08 12.39 -2.78
C GLU A 378 -7.93 11.11 -2.70
N SER A 379 -7.36 10.01 -2.22
CA SER A 379 -8.08 8.75 -2.06
C SER A 379 -8.98 8.73 -0.82
N GLY A 380 -8.70 9.60 0.15
CA GLY A 380 -9.33 9.61 1.46
C GLY A 380 -8.81 8.53 2.41
N ARG A 381 -7.75 7.81 2.01
CA ARG A 381 -7.14 6.73 2.78
C ARG A 381 -6.34 7.31 3.96
N GLU A 382 -6.65 6.87 5.17
CA GLU A 382 -5.80 7.12 6.33
C GLU A 382 -4.54 6.25 6.20
N VAL A 383 -3.36 6.88 6.16
CA VAL A 383 -2.06 6.20 5.98
C VAL A 383 -1.25 6.13 7.28
N PHE A 384 -1.59 6.96 8.28
CA PHE A 384 -0.93 6.94 9.57
C PHE A 384 -1.83 7.49 10.67
N ARG A 385 -1.71 6.94 11.87
CA ARG A 385 -2.39 7.40 13.07
C ARG A 385 -1.50 7.23 14.28
N THR A 386 -1.36 8.28 15.08
CA THR A 386 -0.65 8.21 16.36
C THR A 386 -1.33 9.06 17.40
N GLY A 387 -1.28 8.62 18.65
CA GLY A 387 -1.82 9.34 19.80
C GLY A 387 -1.05 8.96 21.05
N PRO A 388 -0.85 9.89 21.98
CA PRO A 388 -0.08 9.60 23.18
C PRO A 388 -0.86 8.65 24.12
N PRO A 389 -0.21 7.60 24.66
CA PRO A 389 -0.89 6.55 25.44
C PRO A 389 -1.31 7.01 26.85
N ASP A 390 -0.81 8.15 27.30
CA ASP A 390 -1.07 8.73 28.62
C ASP A 390 -2.33 9.62 28.67
N GLY A 391 -3.02 9.80 27.55
CA GLY A 391 -4.20 10.64 27.45
C GLY A 391 -3.90 12.15 27.36
N SER A 392 -2.64 12.53 27.12
CA SER A 392 -2.31 13.87 26.63
C SER A 392 -2.93 14.14 25.26
N PHE A 393 -2.99 15.41 24.85
CA PHE A 393 -3.56 15.76 23.55
C PHE A 393 -2.51 16.42 22.67
N MET A 394 -2.68 16.23 21.36
CA MET A 394 -1.80 16.82 20.36
C MET A 394 -2.44 18.10 19.82
N GLY A 395 -1.62 19.15 19.76
CA GLY A 395 -1.99 20.47 19.29
C GLY A 395 -1.67 20.66 17.80
N PRO A 396 -1.33 21.89 17.38
CA PRO A 396 -0.91 22.21 16.03
C PRO A 396 0.23 21.33 15.54
N ALA A 397 0.20 21.01 14.24
CA ALA A 397 1.23 20.22 13.58
C ALA A 397 1.64 20.89 12.27
N LEU A 398 2.91 20.79 11.90
CA LEU A 398 3.39 21.32 10.63
C LEU A 398 4.57 20.54 10.07
N TRP A 399 4.66 20.52 8.75
CA TRP A 399 5.83 20.08 8.01
C TRP A 399 6.75 21.28 7.74
N SER A 400 8.06 21.06 7.75
CA SER A 400 8.99 22.02 7.13
C SER A 400 8.74 22.09 5.62
N PRO A 401 9.07 23.20 4.94
CA PRO A 401 8.79 23.36 3.51
C PRO A 401 9.51 22.35 2.63
N ASP A 402 10.68 21.87 3.06
CA ASP A 402 11.46 20.80 2.44
C ASP A 402 11.00 19.39 2.86
N GLY A 403 10.03 19.31 3.79
CA GLY A 403 9.48 18.10 4.39
C GLY A 403 10.45 17.33 5.28
N MET A 404 11.68 17.82 5.49
CA MET A 404 12.71 17.17 6.30
C MET A 404 12.34 17.07 7.78
N TYR A 405 11.45 17.93 8.26
CA TYR A 405 11.02 17.95 9.64
C TYR A 405 9.50 17.95 9.77
N PHE A 406 9.00 17.24 10.77
CA PHE A 406 7.62 17.35 11.21
C PHE A 406 7.61 17.74 12.68
N ALA A 407 6.92 18.83 13.00
CA ALA A 407 6.79 19.35 14.34
C ALA A 407 5.35 19.19 14.82
N ILE A 408 5.16 18.67 16.03
CA ILE A 408 3.86 18.62 16.69
C ILE A 408 3.93 19.20 18.09
N GLN A 409 2.89 19.93 18.47
CA GLN A 409 2.72 20.32 19.85
C GLN A 409 2.15 19.14 20.65
N HIS A 410 2.79 18.84 21.78
CA HIS A 410 2.34 17.86 22.75
C HIS A 410 1.98 18.55 24.07
N VAL A 411 0.73 18.46 24.52
CA VAL A 411 0.24 19.16 25.73
C VAL A 411 -0.20 18.17 26.79
N ASP A 412 0.27 18.34 28.03
CA ASP A 412 -0.05 17.44 29.13
C ASP A 412 -1.56 17.43 29.46
N GLY A 413 -2.16 16.25 29.36
CA GLY A 413 -3.60 16.03 29.53
C GLY A 413 -4.10 16.24 30.97
N ASN A 414 -3.22 16.23 31.97
CA ASN A 414 -3.63 16.38 33.38
C ASN A 414 -3.89 17.82 33.80
N THR A 415 -3.34 18.81 33.09
CA THR A 415 -3.48 20.23 33.47
C THR A 415 -3.97 21.12 32.33
N GLY A 416 -3.93 20.66 31.07
CA GLY A 416 -4.25 21.48 29.90
C GLY A 416 -3.21 22.57 29.59
N TYR A 417 -2.13 22.60 30.37
CA TYR A 417 -1.07 23.60 30.32
C TYR A 417 0.29 22.94 30.52
N GLY A 418 1.35 23.54 29.99
CA GLY A 418 2.64 22.87 29.95
C GLY A 418 2.65 21.82 28.85
N GLY A 419 3.42 22.11 27.82
CA GLY A 419 3.56 21.25 26.66
C GLY A 419 4.92 21.48 26.02
N CYS A 420 5.41 20.46 25.33
CA CYS A 420 6.61 20.52 24.54
C CYS A 420 6.27 20.49 23.06
N ILE A 421 7.24 20.86 22.24
CA ILE A 421 7.18 20.65 20.79
C ILE A 421 8.10 19.49 20.53
N ARG A 422 7.56 18.44 19.90
CA ARG A 422 8.36 17.32 19.45
C ARG A 422 8.59 17.48 17.96
N ILE A 423 9.84 17.34 17.57
CA ILE A 423 10.27 17.46 16.18
C ILE A 423 10.96 16.18 15.77
N TRP A 424 10.52 15.62 14.66
CA TRP A 424 11.15 14.47 14.03
C TRP A 424 11.79 14.91 12.73
N GLU A 425 13.01 14.44 12.52
CA GLU A 425 13.56 14.37 11.18
C GLU A 425 12.82 13.25 10.44
N THR A 426 12.22 13.59 9.30
CA THR A 426 11.57 12.59 8.45
C THR A 426 12.66 11.68 7.88
N GLY A 427 12.36 10.43 7.54
CA GLY A 427 13.27 9.54 6.81
C GLY A 427 14.65 9.22 7.44
N SER A 428 14.92 9.56 8.71
CA SER A 428 16.03 8.93 9.43
C SER A 428 15.69 7.45 9.56
N ALA A 429 16.54 6.56 9.04
CA ALA A 429 16.38 5.13 9.20
C ALA A 429 15.99 4.82 10.65
N ALA A 430 14.93 4.02 10.84
CA ALA A 430 14.69 3.37 12.11
C ALA A 430 16.02 2.76 12.53
N GLY A 431 16.58 3.20 13.65
CA GLY A 431 17.82 2.65 14.14
C GLY A 431 17.71 1.13 14.14
N GLU A 432 18.68 0.46 13.52
CA GLU A 432 18.98 -0.90 13.91
C GLU A 432 19.08 -0.94 15.45
N GLU A 433 18.53 -1.99 16.05
CA GLU A 433 18.46 -2.25 17.50
C GLU A 433 17.17 -1.82 18.21
N GLY A 434 16.11 -2.58 17.93
CA GLY A 434 15.14 -2.98 18.94
C GLY A 434 14.95 -4.50 18.85
N GLU A 435 15.78 -5.27 19.55
CA GLU A 435 15.47 -6.67 19.88
C GLU A 435 14.26 -6.68 20.82
N ASP A 436 13.06 -6.54 20.27
CA ASP A 436 11.85 -7.11 20.84
C ASP A 436 11.34 -8.15 19.82
N GLU A 437 11.51 -9.43 20.18
CA GLU A 437 10.74 -10.51 19.57
C GLU A 437 9.25 -10.12 19.60
N ASP A 438 8.60 -9.91 18.45
CA ASP A 438 7.25 -10.42 18.17
C ASP A 438 6.65 -9.87 16.85
N TRP A 439 6.61 -10.76 15.84
CA TRP A 439 5.57 -10.98 14.82
C TRP A 439 4.84 -9.77 14.23
N ASN A 440 5.24 -9.24 13.05
CA ASN A 440 4.29 -8.52 12.15
C ASN A 440 4.82 -8.01 10.78
N GLU A 441 6.08 -8.24 10.38
CA GLU A 441 6.65 -7.50 9.24
C GLU A 441 6.04 -7.77 7.86
N GLU A 442 5.44 -8.92 7.57
CA GLU A 442 4.83 -9.16 6.24
C GLU A 442 3.28 -9.22 6.25
N ALA A 443 2.63 -9.20 7.43
CA ALA A 443 1.17 -9.24 7.56
C ALA A 443 0.51 -7.87 7.37
N LEU A 444 1.13 -6.80 7.88
CA LEU A 444 0.68 -5.41 7.71
C LEU A 444 0.62 -4.93 6.24
N PRO A 445 1.61 -5.22 5.37
CA PRO A 445 1.52 -4.90 3.94
C PRO A 445 0.29 -5.53 3.26
N LEU A 446 -0.12 -6.72 3.70
CA LEU A 446 -1.25 -7.44 3.11
C LEU A 446 -2.60 -6.96 3.66
N ILE A 447 -2.62 -6.41 4.88
CA ILE A 447 -3.73 -5.60 5.41
C ILE A 447 -3.94 -4.33 4.58
N GLU A 448 -2.83 -3.69 4.17
CA GLU A 448 -2.78 -2.44 3.40
C GLU A 448 -3.06 -2.64 1.89
N LEU A 449 -3.00 -3.86 1.37
CA LEU A 449 -3.26 -4.22 -0.04
C LEU A 449 -4.75 -4.31 -0.42
N GLY A 450 -5.63 -3.66 0.36
CA GLY A 450 -7.05 -3.55 0.07
C GLY A 450 -7.84 -4.83 0.40
N VAL A 451 -7.44 -5.57 1.44
CA VAL A 451 -8.21 -6.71 1.98
C VAL A 451 -9.33 -6.25 2.89
N LEU A 452 -9.20 -5.07 3.50
CA LEU A 452 -10.17 -4.49 4.44
C LEU A 452 -11.08 -3.44 3.80
N GLU A 453 -11.45 -3.61 2.54
CA GLU A 453 -12.49 -2.77 1.94
C GLU A 453 -13.83 -3.02 2.64
N THR A 454 -14.34 -1.99 3.32
CA THR A 454 -15.69 -2.04 3.91
C THR A 454 -16.72 -2.17 2.80
N LEU A 455 -17.45 -3.28 2.78
CA LEU A 455 -18.53 -3.49 1.82
C LEU A 455 -19.85 -2.92 2.39
N PRO A 456 -20.57 -2.05 1.66
CA PRO A 456 -21.85 -1.54 2.11
C PRO A 456 -22.84 -2.69 2.38
N GLY A 457 -23.44 -2.72 3.58
CA GLY A 457 -24.48 -3.69 3.94
C GLY A 457 -23.99 -5.06 4.43
N ARG A 458 -22.74 -5.19 4.87
CA ARG A 458 -22.15 -6.43 5.42
C ARG A 458 -21.61 -6.22 6.84
N ASP A 459 -22.50 -6.02 7.81
CA ASP A 459 -22.15 -5.70 9.20
C ASP A 459 -21.17 -6.69 9.85
N ALA A 460 -21.34 -8.00 9.58
CA ALA A 460 -20.44 -9.03 10.12
C ALA A 460 -19.02 -8.96 9.55
N LEU A 461 -18.88 -8.60 8.27
CA LEU A 461 -17.57 -8.44 7.62
C LEU A 461 -16.88 -7.18 8.16
N ASN A 462 -17.63 -6.08 8.27
CA ASN A 462 -17.10 -4.81 8.80
C ASN A 462 -16.71 -4.91 10.28
N GLN A 463 -17.43 -5.70 11.08
CA GLN A 463 -17.04 -6.01 12.45
C GLN A 463 -15.71 -6.77 12.49
N LEU A 464 -15.58 -7.82 11.68
CA LEU A 464 -14.37 -8.65 11.65
C LEU A 464 -13.16 -7.88 11.13
N ILE A 465 -13.38 -6.99 10.17
CA ILE A 465 -12.39 -6.02 9.68
C ILE A 465 -11.96 -5.09 10.81
N GLY A 466 -12.90 -4.58 11.61
CA GLY A 466 -12.60 -3.77 12.80
C GLY A 466 -11.78 -4.51 13.85
N GLU A 467 -12.13 -5.78 14.13
CA GLU A 467 -11.36 -6.65 15.04
C GLU A 467 -9.92 -6.85 14.54
N LEU A 468 -9.73 -7.02 13.24
CA LEU A 468 -8.41 -7.17 12.62
C LEU A 468 -7.62 -5.86 12.52
N TYR A 469 -8.28 -4.70 12.48
CA TYR A 469 -7.62 -3.41 12.65
C TYR A 469 -7.07 -3.22 14.06
N GLU A 470 -7.78 -3.71 15.08
CA GLU A 470 -7.33 -3.63 16.48
C GLU A 470 -6.28 -4.69 16.82
N ASN A 471 -6.37 -5.88 16.21
CA ASN A 471 -5.43 -6.98 16.41
C ASN A 471 -5.12 -7.71 15.08
N PRO A 472 -4.18 -7.19 14.28
CA PRO A 472 -3.82 -7.79 12.99
C PRO A 472 -3.14 -9.16 13.14
N ALA A 473 -2.66 -9.51 14.34
CA ALA A 473 -2.03 -10.79 14.63
C ALA A 473 -3.03 -11.92 14.94
N ASP A 474 -4.35 -11.66 14.93
CA ASP A 474 -5.36 -12.71 15.13
C ASP A 474 -5.54 -13.56 13.86
N GLY A 475 -4.73 -14.62 13.74
CA GLY A 475 -4.87 -15.61 12.67
C GLY A 475 -6.24 -16.26 12.57
N ALA A 476 -6.96 -16.40 13.69
CA ALA A 476 -8.32 -16.95 13.65
C ALA A 476 -9.31 -15.95 13.06
N ALA A 477 -9.11 -14.65 13.29
CA ALA A 477 -9.90 -13.61 12.64
C ALA A 477 -9.60 -13.54 11.13
N TRP A 478 -8.35 -13.70 10.69
CA TRP A 478 -8.00 -13.80 9.26
C TRP A 478 -8.65 -15.00 8.56
N ASP A 479 -8.66 -16.17 9.21
CA ASP A 479 -9.30 -17.39 8.68
C ASP A 479 -10.83 -17.21 8.57
N ARG A 480 -11.44 -16.57 9.58
CA ARG A 480 -12.86 -16.18 9.56
C ARG A 480 -13.15 -15.18 8.43
N LEU A 481 -12.30 -14.18 8.23
CA LEU A 481 -12.44 -13.18 7.17
C LEU A 481 -12.39 -13.82 5.77
N SER A 482 -11.40 -14.69 5.56
CA SER A 482 -11.27 -15.46 4.32
C SER A 482 -12.52 -16.29 4.02
N THR A 483 -13.08 -16.92 5.05
CA THR A 483 -14.31 -17.71 4.93
C THR A 483 -15.49 -16.84 4.50
N GLU A 484 -15.65 -15.63 5.08
CA GLU A 484 -16.71 -14.70 4.71
C GLU A 484 -16.53 -14.15 3.28
N TYR A 485 -15.30 -13.82 2.87
CA TYR A 485 -15.02 -13.43 1.49
C TYR A 485 -15.32 -14.55 0.48
N THR A 486 -14.98 -15.79 0.84
CA THR A 486 -15.31 -16.98 0.03
C THR A 486 -16.83 -17.15 -0.12
N ARG A 487 -17.59 -16.98 0.97
CA ARG A 487 -19.07 -17.01 0.93
C ARG A 487 -19.66 -15.88 0.09
N ALA A 488 -19.00 -14.74 0.06
CA ALA A 488 -19.37 -13.60 -0.77
C ALA A 488 -18.97 -13.77 -2.26
N GLY A 489 -18.27 -14.85 -2.63
CA GLY A 489 -17.75 -15.09 -3.98
C GLY A 489 -16.53 -14.21 -4.34
N ARG A 490 -15.94 -13.53 -3.35
CA ARG A 490 -14.74 -12.68 -3.50
C ARG A 490 -13.49 -13.52 -3.26
N HIS A 491 -13.23 -14.43 -4.19
CA HIS A 491 -12.08 -15.33 -4.11
C HIS A 491 -10.73 -14.60 -4.14
N ASP A 492 -10.67 -13.45 -4.81
CA ASP A 492 -9.52 -12.52 -4.82
C ASP A 492 -9.15 -12.06 -3.41
N MET A 493 -10.14 -11.64 -2.63
CA MET A 493 -9.94 -11.12 -1.26
C MET A 493 -9.65 -12.23 -0.27
N ALA A 494 -10.30 -13.37 -0.43
CA ALA A 494 -10.03 -14.56 0.38
C ALA A 494 -8.59 -15.08 0.17
N LEU A 495 -8.06 -14.99 -1.06
CA LEU A 495 -6.67 -15.36 -1.35
C LEU A 495 -5.68 -14.43 -0.65
N LYS A 496 -5.92 -13.11 -0.68
CA LYS A 496 -5.10 -12.16 0.06
C LYS A 496 -5.10 -12.42 1.58
N CYS A 497 -6.25 -12.83 2.16
CA CYS A 497 -6.28 -13.26 3.57
C CYS A 497 -5.37 -14.47 3.82
N TYR A 498 -5.32 -15.43 2.89
CA TYR A 498 -4.41 -16.57 3.00
C TYR A 498 -2.95 -16.19 2.75
N GLU A 499 -2.66 -15.17 1.95
CA GLU A 499 -1.31 -14.61 1.84
C GLU A 499 -0.84 -14.07 3.19
N VAL A 500 -1.70 -13.33 3.92
CA VAL A 500 -1.42 -12.86 5.29
C VAL A 500 -1.14 -14.05 6.21
N LEU A 501 -2.02 -15.06 6.18
CA LEU A 501 -1.88 -16.24 7.04
C LEU A 501 -0.62 -17.05 6.74
N THR A 502 -0.21 -17.17 5.48
CA THR A 502 1.02 -17.88 5.10
C THR A 502 2.28 -17.14 5.53
N VAL A 503 2.20 -15.83 5.67
CA VAL A 503 3.28 -15.01 6.23
C VAL A 503 3.34 -15.17 7.75
N MET A 504 2.20 -15.08 8.42
CA MET A 504 2.15 -15.13 9.89
C MET A 504 2.49 -16.52 10.43
N TYR A 505 2.13 -17.55 9.68
CA TYR A 505 2.30 -18.94 10.07
C TYR A 505 2.91 -19.75 8.91
N PRO A 506 4.14 -19.45 8.50
CA PRO A 506 4.76 -20.00 7.29
C PRO A 506 4.98 -21.51 7.38
N GLU A 507 5.13 -22.04 8.60
CA GLU A 507 5.33 -23.47 8.85
C GLU A 507 4.01 -24.23 9.09
N ASN A 508 2.86 -23.58 8.96
CA ASN A 508 1.56 -24.22 9.20
C ASN A 508 1.02 -24.87 7.91
N SER A 509 1.21 -26.18 7.79
CA SER A 509 0.77 -26.98 6.64
C SER A 509 -0.73 -26.82 6.30
N LYS A 510 -1.58 -26.64 7.31
CA LYS A 510 -3.04 -26.49 7.13
C LYS A 510 -3.40 -25.18 6.42
N ILE A 511 -2.68 -24.09 6.70
CA ILE A 511 -2.92 -22.78 6.06
C ILE A 511 -2.56 -22.85 4.58
N TRP A 512 -1.41 -23.42 4.24
CA TRP A 512 -0.99 -23.66 2.86
C TRP A 512 -1.96 -24.57 2.10
N PHE A 513 -2.44 -25.63 2.75
CA PHE A 513 -3.46 -26.49 2.16
C PHE A 513 -4.77 -25.75 1.88
N ASN A 514 -5.26 -24.95 2.83
CA ASN A 514 -6.49 -24.18 2.66
C ASN A 514 -6.34 -23.12 1.55
N LYS A 515 -5.17 -22.47 1.43
CA LYS A 515 -4.83 -21.60 0.29
C LYS A 515 -4.90 -22.35 -1.03
N GLY A 516 -4.32 -23.54 -1.11
CA GLY A 516 -4.37 -24.40 -2.29
C GLY A 516 -5.79 -24.83 -2.68
N VAL A 517 -6.64 -25.15 -1.70
CA VAL A 517 -8.07 -25.44 -1.94
C VAL A 517 -8.78 -24.25 -2.57
N LEU A 518 -8.56 -23.04 -2.03
CA LEU A 518 -9.17 -21.83 -2.57
C LEU A 518 -8.68 -21.51 -3.99
N GLN A 519 -7.38 -21.65 -4.26
CA GLN A 519 -6.79 -21.46 -5.60
C GLN A 519 -7.37 -22.44 -6.61
N ARG A 520 -7.50 -23.73 -6.23
CA ARG A 520 -8.13 -24.77 -7.06
C ARG A 520 -9.57 -24.40 -7.41
N ASP A 521 -10.35 -24.01 -6.41
CA ASP A 521 -11.77 -23.65 -6.60
C ASP A 521 -11.92 -22.37 -7.44
N SER A 522 -10.89 -21.51 -7.44
CA SER A 522 -10.80 -20.30 -8.26
C SER A 522 -10.22 -20.54 -9.67
N GLY A 523 -9.87 -21.78 -10.02
CA GLY A 523 -9.33 -22.16 -11.33
C GLY A 523 -7.81 -21.99 -11.48
N GLN A 524 -7.09 -21.57 -10.45
CA GLN A 524 -5.64 -21.37 -10.45
C GLN A 524 -4.92 -22.69 -10.12
N MET A 525 -4.88 -23.61 -11.07
CA MET A 525 -4.45 -24.99 -10.80
C MET A 525 -2.95 -25.13 -10.53
N GLU A 526 -2.12 -24.36 -11.22
CA GLU A 526 -0.67 -24.37 -11.03
C GLU A 526 -0.30 -23.88 -9.62
N ALA A 527 -0.85 -22.72 -9.21
CA ALA A 527 -0.62 -22.16 -7.89
C ALA A 527 -1.17 -23.06 -6.76
N ALA A 528 -2.31 -23.71 -6.99
CA ALA A 528 -2.87 -24.67 -6.04
C ALA A 528 -1.92 -25.85 -5.80
N GLU A 529 -1.31 -26.38 -6.86
CA GLU A 529 -0.34 -27.47 -6.76
C GLU A 529 0.91 -27.07 -6.01
N GLU A 530 1.44 -25.86 -6.23
CA GLU A 530 2.54 -25.31 -5.44
C GLU A 530 2.18 -25.24 -3.95
N SER A 531 1.00 -24.71 -3.61
CA SER A 531 0.55 -24.62 -2.22
C SER A 531 0.35 -25.99 -1.57
N PHE A 532 -0.19 -26.97 -2.30
CA PHE A 532 -0.32 -28.35 -1.79
C PHE A 532 1.04 -29.05 -1.63
N THR A 533 1.97 -28.79 -2.55
CA THR A 533 3.35 -29.29 -2.49
C THR A 533 4.06 -28.74 -1.26
N TYR A 534 3.91 -27.44 -1.00
CA TYR A 534 4.49 -26.81 0.18
C TYR A 534 3.85 -27.33 1.48
N ALA A 535 2.52 -27.47 1.52
CA ALA A 535 1.82 -28.06 2.66
C ALA A 535 2.31 -29.49 2.98
N ARG A 536 2.53 -30.30 1.94
CA ARG A 536 3.11 -31.65 2.04
C ARG A 536 4.56 -31.63 2.53
N ASP A 537 5.37 -30.68 2.06
CA ASP A 537 6.78 -30.60 2.44
C ASP A 537 6.95 -30.16 3.90
N LEU A 538 6.07 -29.28 4.38
CA LEU A 538 5.99 -28.88 5.79
C LEU A 538 5.53 -30.03 6.70
N ASP A 539 4.49 -30.76 6.27
CA ASP A 539 3.98 -31.92 7.00
C ASP A 539 3.80 -33.12 6.04
N PRO A 540 4.82 -33.98 5.92
CA PRO A 540 4.76 -35.17 5.08
C PRO A 540 3.68 -36.18 5.50
N GLU A 541 3.14 -36.07 6.71
CA GLU A 541 2.06 -36.92 7.20
C GLU A 541 0.66 -36.31 6.90
N PHE A 542 0.60 -35.12 6.29
CA PHE A 542 -0.66 -34.48 5.99
C PHE A 542 -1.38 -35.13 4.79
N GLY A 543 -2.12 -36.21 5.06
CA GLY A 543 -2.73 -37.06 4.04
C GLY A 543 -3.71 -36.33 3.09
N ALA A 544 -4.34 -35.24 3.54
CA ALA A 544 -5.20 -34.43 2.69
C ALA A 544 -4.42 -33.74 1.55
N ALA A 545 -3.22 -33.24 1.81
CA ALA A 545 -2.37 -32.61 0.80
C ALA A 545 -1.91 -33.63 -0.27
N TRP A 546 -1.49 -34.83 0.17
CA TRP A 546 -1.18 -35.94 -0.73
C TRP A 546 -2.37 -36.34 -1.62
N SER A 547 -3.58 -36.36 -1.06
CA SER A 547 -4.80 -36.68 -1.81
C SER A 547 -5.09 -35.64 -2.90
N GLU A 548 -4.93 -34.35 -2.61
CA GLU A 548 -5.12 -33.29 -3.60
C GLU A 548 -4.04 -33.30 -4.70
N LEU A 549 -2.76 -33.53 -4.35
CA LEU A 549 -1.68 -33.71 -5.33
C LEU A 549 -1.93 -34.92 -6.24
N GLY A 550 -2.48 -36.01 -5.70
CA GLY A 550 -2.91 -37.16 -6.49
C GLY A 550 -3.89 -36.76 -7.60
N LYS A 551 -4.90 -35.93 -7.28
CA LYS A 551 -5.83 -35.39 -8.28
C LYS A 551 -5.12 -34.54 -9.35
N MET A 552 -4.09 -33.78 -8.98
CA MET A 552 -3.32 -32.95 -9.92
C MET A 552 -2.56 -33.83 -10.93
N HIS A 553 -1.85 -34.85 -10.46
CA HIS A 553 -1.12 -35.80 -11.32
C HIS A 553 -2.05 -36.52 -12.30
N PHE A 554 -3.23 -36.97 -11.86
CA PHE A 554 -4.21 -37.58 -12.77
C PHE A 554 -4.73 -36.62 -13.85
N ARG A 555 -4.86 -35.32 -13.55
CA ARG A 555 -5.21 -34.32 -14.57
C ARG A 555 -4.12 -34.14 -15.61
N ARG A 556 -2.85 -34.34 -15.23
CA ARG A 556 -1.69 -34.34 -16.14
C ARG A 556 -1.43 -35.69 -16.82
N ASN A 557 -2.27 -36.68 -16.57
CA ASN A 557 -2.11 -38.05 -17.08
C ASN A 557 -0.84 -38.76 -16.55
N GLU A 558 -0.37 -38.35 -15.37
CA GLU A 558 0.76 -38.93 -14.62
C GLU A 558 0.19 -39.98 -13.65
N VAL A 559 -0.12 -41.15 -14.21
CA VAL A 559 -0.98 -42.16 -13.56
C VAL A 559 -0.33 -42.79 -12.34
N GLU A 560 0.93 -43.21 -12.44
CA GLU A 560 1.60 -43.93 -11.34
C GLU A 560 1.94 -43.00 -10.18
N GLU A 561 2.34 -41.76 -10.48
CA GLU A 561 2.59 -40.70 -9.50
C GLU A 561 1.31 -40.34 -8.74
N GLY A 562 0.18 -40.22 -9.46
CA GLY A 562 -1.12 -39.98 -8.84
C GLY A 562 -1.56 -41.12 -7.91
N MET A 563 -1.35 -42.38 -8.32
CA MET A 563 -1.63 -43.55 -7.46
C MET A 563 -0.72 -43.57 -6.22
N ALA A 564 0.57 -43.29 -6.39
CA ALA A 564 1.52 -43.21 -5.29
C ALA A 564 1.13 -42.13 -4.27
N CYS A 565 0.66 -40.98 -4.72
CA CYS A 565 0.17 -39.92 -3.85
C CYS A 565 -1.04 -40.37 -3.01
N TYR A 566 -2.04 -41.03 -3.59
CA TYR A 566 -3.15 -41.55 -2.79
C TYR A 566 -2.73 -42.69 -1.85
N ALA A 567 -1.81 -43.55 -2.27
CA ALA A 567 -1.28 -44.60 -1.41
C ALA A 567 -0.57 -43.99 -0.19
N LYS A 568 0.19 -42.90 -0.40
CA LYS A 568 0.81 -42.14 0.69
C LYS A 568 -0.23 -41.46 1.58
N ALA A 569 -1.26 -40.84 0.99
CA ALA A 569 -2.37 -40.26 1.75
C ALA A 569 -3.08 -41.28 2.65
N ILE A 570 -3.22 -42.52 2.19
CA ILE A 570 -3.79 -43.64 2.95
C ILE A 570 -2.87 -44.08 4.09
N GLU A 571 -1.56 -44.13 3.83
CA GLU A 571 -0.56 -44.48 4.84
C GLU A 571 -0.59 -43.49 6.02
N THR A 572 -0.63 -42.20 5.70
CA THR A 572 -0.49 -41.13 6.71
C THR A 572 -1.82 -40.74 7.35
N ALA A 573 -2.95 -40.89 6.64
CA ALA A 573 -4.29 -40.66 7.17
C ALA A 573 -5.25 -41.84 6.85
N PRO A 574 -5.11 -42.99 7.55
CA PRO A 574 -5.91 -44.19 7.26
C PRO A 574 -7.42 -44.00 7.39
N SER A 575 -7.88 -43.05 8.21
CA SER A 575 -9.31 -42.76 8.37
C SER A 575 -9.86 -41.81 7.29
N TYR A 576 -9.01 -41.26 6.41
CA TYR A 576 -9.45 -40.35 5.35
C TYR A 576 -9.94 -41.14 4.12
N THR A 577 -11.18 -41.59 4.21
CA THR A 577 -11.81 -42.52 3.24
C THR A 577 -11.78 -42.02 1.80
N ILE A 578 -11.80 -40.70 1.57
CA ILE A 578 -11.73 -40.07 0.24
C ILE A 578 -10.51 -40.56 -0.56
N SER A 579 -9.37 -40.82 0.08
CA SER A 579 -8.18 -41.32 -0.63
C SER A 579 -8.35 -42.76 -1.13
N TYR A 580 -9.04 -43.62 -0.37
CA TYR A 580 -9.37 -44.98 -0.83
C TYR A 580 -10.39 -44.96 -1.97
N VAL A 581 -11.38 -44.07 -1.90
CA VAL A 581 -12.38 -43.88 -2.97
C VAL A 581 -11.68 -43.47 -4.26
N ASN A 582 -10.86 -42.43 -4.21
CA ASN A 582 -10.18 -41.93 -5.41
C ASN A 582 -9.17 -42.95 -5.95
N LEU A 583 -8.35 -43.57 -5.09
CA LEU A 583 -7.39 -44.59 -5.52
C LEU A 583 -8.10 -45.79 -6.15
N GLY A 584 -9.17 -46.29 -5.52
CA GLY A 584 -9.99 -47.39 -6.05
C GLY A 584 -10.55 -47.05 -7.42
N TYR A 585 -11.16 -45.89 -7.59
CA TYR A 585 -11.70 -45.41 -8.86
C TYR A 585 -10.63 -45.36 -9.96
N TYR A 586 -9.47 -44.75 -9.68
CA TYR A 586 -8.40 -44.65 -10.69
C TYR A 586 -7.74 -45.99 -10.99
N LEU A 587 -7.60 -46.89 -10.02
CA LEU A 587 -7.12 -48.26 -10.26
C LEU A 587 -8.06 -49.03 -11.21
N ILE A 588 -9.37 -48.89 -11.07
CA ILE A 588 -10.36 -49.49 -11.98
C ILE A 588 -10.20 -48.87 -13.38
N LYS A 589 -10.18 -47.54 -13.47
CA LYS A 589 -10.04 -46.78 -14.73
C LYS A 589 -8.80 -47.19 -15.53
N PHE A 590 -7.69 -47.46 -14.86
CA PHE A 590 -6.42 -47.84 -15.49
C PHE A 590 -6.17 -49.36 -15.50
N GLY A 591 -7.20 -50.18 -15.21
CA GLY A 591 -7.16 -51.62 -15.45
C GLY A 591 -6.38 -52.44 -14.41
N ARG A 592 -6.35 -51.99 -13.15
CA ARG A 592 -5.73 -52.66 -11.99
C ARG A 592 -6.79 -53.12 -10.98
N PRO A 593 -7.71 -54.02 -11.35
CA PRO A 593 -8.88 -54.33 -10.53
C PRO A 593 -8.55 -55.10 -9.25
N GLU A 594 -7.50 -55.92 -9.21
CA GLU A 594 -7.10 -56.63 -7.99
C GLU A 594 -6.72 -55.65 -6.87
N GLU A 595 -5.95 -54.61 -7.21
CA GLU A 595 -5.54 -53.57 -6.27
C GLU A 595 -6.71 -52.67 -5.90
N ALA A 596 -7.57 -52.33 -6.87
CA ALA A 596 -8.80 -51.59 -6.60
C ALA A 596 -9.69 -52.31 -5.57
N ALA A 597 -9.86 -53.63 -5.70
CA ALA A 597 -10.65 -54.41 -4.75
C ALA A 597 -10.01 -54.46 -3.35
N TYR A 598 -8.67 -54.49 -3.28
CA TYR A 598 -7.92 -54.45 -2.02
C TYR A 598 -8.09 -53.10 -1.31
N TYR A 599 -7.74 -51.98 -1.96
CA TYR A 599 -7.82 -50.65 -1.35
C TYR A 599 -9.25 -50.24 -1.06
N SER A 600 -10.20 -50.52 -1.96
CA SER A 600 -11.62 -50.26 -1.69
C SER A 600 -12.13 -51.10 -0.52
N GLY A 601 -11.65 -52.35 -0.36
CA GLY A 601 -11.94 -53.17 0.81
C GLY A 601 -11.46 -52.55 2.11
N ARG A 602 -10.24 -51.98 2.11
CA ARG A 602 -9.72 -51.23 3.27
C ARG A 602 -10.51 -49.96 3.55
N GLY A 603 -10.89 -49.20 2.52
CA GLY A 603 -11.75 -48.03 2.69
C GLY A 603 -13.12 -48.35 3.31
N MET A 604 -13.67 -49.53 3.04
CA MET A 604 -14.87 -50.04 3.71
C MET A 604 -14.63 -50.30 5.21
N GLU A 605 -13.49 -50.89 5.57
CA GLU A 605 -13.12 -51.15 6.97
C GLU A 605 -12.96 -49.84 7.77
N GLU A 606 -12.50 -48.78 7.11
CA GLU A 606 -12.36 -47.44 7.68
C GLU A 606 -13.67 -46.62 7.70
N GLY A 607 -14.77 -47.19 7.18
CA GLY A 607 -16.12 -46.67 7.36
C GLY A 607 -16.76 -46.02 6.13
N ASP A 608 -16.20 -46.15 4.93
CA ASP A 608 -16.95 -45.77 3.72
C ASP A 608 -17.97 -46.84 3.33
N GLU A 609 -19.24 -46.49 3.41
CA GLU A 609 -20.37 -47.41 3.21
C GLU A 609 -20.95 -47.37 1.78
N TYR A 610 -20.44 -46.52 0.90
CA TYR A 610 -21.00 -46.34 -0.44
C TYR A 610 -19.96 -46.43 -1.55
N SER A 611 -19.06 -45.46 -1.66
CA SER A 611 -18.16 -45.31 -2.80
C SER A 611 -17.11 -46.43 -2.89
N CYS A 612 -16.55 -46.86 -1.76
CA CYS A 612 -15.61 -47.96 -1.67
C CYS A 612 -16.28 -49.32 -1.98
N PRO A 613 -17.43 -49.70 -1.39
CA PRO A 613 -18.14 -50.91 -1.81
C PRO A 613 -18.52 -50.88 -3.30
N PHE A 614 -18.90 -49.72 -3.83
CA PHE A 614 -19.17 -49.51 -5.25
C PHE A 614 -17.93 -49.79 -6.10
N ASN A 615 -16.81 -49.12 -5.84
CA ASN A 615 -15.54 -49.35 -6.52
C ASN A 615 -15.08 -50.82 -6.42
N LYS A 616 -15.26 -51.45 -5.26
CA LYS A 616 -14.96 -52.87 -5.08
C LYS A 616 -15.85 -53.76 -5.94
N ALA A 617 -17.13 -53.43 -6.08
CA ALA A 617 -18.05 -54.13 -6.97
C ALA A 617 -17.61 -54.03 -8.44
N HIS A 618 -17.20 -52.84 -8.89
CA HIS A 618 -16.63 -52.62 -10.24
C HIS A 618 -15.35 -53.43 -10.46
N ALA A 619 -14.46 -53.45 -9.48
CA ALA A 619 -13.24 -54.23 -9.54
C ALA A 619 -13.54 -55.74 -9.70
N HIS A 620 -14.44 -56.29 -8.89
CA HIS A 620 -14.88 -57.69 -9.03
C HIS A 620 -15.58 -57.97 -10.36
N PHE A 621 -16.32 -56.99 -10.88
CA PHE A 621 -16.88 -57.09 -12.23
C PHE A 621 -15.78 -57.16 -13.29
N MET A 622 -14.75 -56.31 -13.24
CA MET A 622 -13.64 -56.37 -14.20
C MET A 622 -12.86 -57.70 -14.14
N MET A 623 -12.76 -58.31 -12.96
CA MET A 623 -12.14 -59.64 -12.77
C MET A 623 -13.02 -60.81 -13.22
N GLY A 624 -14.27 -60.57 -13.64
CA GLY A 624 -15.22 -61.62 -14.04
C GLY A 624 -15.92 -62.31 -12.86
N GLU A 625 -15.76 -61.80 -11.63
CA GLU A 625 -16.34 -62.37 -10.41
C GLU A 625 -17.77 -61.86 -10.18
N ARG A 626 -18.67 -62.23 -11.10
CA ARG A 626 -20.04 -61.68 -11.25
C ARG A 626 -20.88 -61.77 -9.97
N ASP A 627 -20.82 -62.87 -9.24
CA ASP A 627 -21.64 -63.06 -8.04
C ASP A 627 -21.21 -62.12 -6.90
N LYS A 628 -19.89 -61.95 -6.70
CA LYS A 628 -19.34 -61.00 -5.71
C LYS A 628 -19.68 -59.56 -6.07
N ALA A 629 -19.57 -59.21 -7.36
CA ALA A 629 -19.93 -57.90 -7.86
C ALA A 629 -21.42 -57.60 -7.60
N LEU A 630 -22.32 -58.54 -7.92
CA LEU A 630 -23.75 -58.41 -7.66
C LEU A 630 -24.06 -58.20 -6.17
N GLU A 631 -23.45 -58.99 -5.28
CA GLU A 631 -23.63 -58.85 -3.84
C GLU A 631 -23.21 -57.47 -3.35
N LEU A 632 -22.05 -56.98 -3.78
CA LEU A 632 -21.56 -55.66 -3.39
C LEU A 632 -22.41 -54.53 -3.97
N TYR A 633 -22.81 -54.57 -5.25
CA TYR A 633 -23.71 -53.57 -5.82
C TYR A 633 -25.05 -53.48 -5.08
N VAL A 634 -25.62 -54.64 -4.73
CA VAL A 634 -26.86 -54.69 -3.94
C VAL A 634 -26.63 -54.10 -2.57
N TYR A 635 -25.53 -54.45 -1.89
CA TYR A 635 -25.13 -53.85 -0.61
C TYR A 635 -25.04 -52.32 -0.72
N THR A 636 -24.33 -51.80 -1.72
CA THR A 636 -24.18 -50.36 -1.95
C THR A 636 -25.52 -49.68 -2.18
N LEU A 637 -26.39 -50.25 -3.02
CA LEU A 637 -27.71 -49.71 -3.31
C LEU A 637 -28.63 -49.72 -2.06
N THR A 638 -28.54 -50.77 -1.24
CA THR A 638 -29.33 -50.82 0.01
C THR A 638 -28.88 -49.77 1.02
N GLY A 639 -27.60 -49.42 1.05
CA GLY A 639 -27.04 -48.33 1.86
C GLY A 639 -27.08 -46.94 1.19
N ALA A 640 -27.41 -46.86 -0.09
CA ALA A 640 -27.35 -45.61 -0.86
C ALA A 640 -28.37 -44.57 -0.38
N ARG A 641 -27.97 -43.28 -0.41
CA ARG A 641 -28.84 -42.14 -0.10
C ARG A 641 -30.07 -42.04 -1.02
N SER A 642 -29.94 -42.50 -2.26
CA SER A 642 -31.06 -42.66 -3.20
C SER A 642 -30.73 -43.69 -4.28
N GLU A 643 -31.77 -44.34 -4.81
CA GLU A 643 -31.65 -45.24 -5.96
C GLU A 643 -31.22 -44.51 -7.23
N GLN A 644 -31.65 -43.24 -7.37
CA GLN A 644 -31.31 -42.41 -8.53
C GLN A 644 -29.82 -42.07 -8.59
N LEU A 645 -29.18 -41.83 -7.44
CA LEU A 645 -27.73 -41.60 -7.34
C LEU A 645 -26.95 -42.86 -7.72
N PHE A 646 -27.38 -44.02 -7.22
CA PHE A 646 -26.77 -45.29 -7.59
C PHE A 646 -26.85 -45.54 -9.10
N ILE A 647 -28.02 -45.32 -9.72
CA ILE A 647 -28.19 -45.49 -11.16
C ILE A 647 -27.27 -44.54 -11.94
N SER A 648 -27.15 -43.27 -11.51
CA SER A 648 -26.29 -42.32 -12.21
C SER A 648 -24.82 -42.71 -12.13
N ASP A 649 -24.34 -43.09 -10.95
CA ASP A 649 -22.94 -43.51 -10.77
C ASP A 649 -22.66 -44.79 -11.58
N TYR A 650 -23.61 -45.74 -11.57
CA TYR A 650 -23.50 -46.99 -12.32
C TYR A 650 -23.41 -46.76 -13.83
N GLN A 651 -24.18 -45.80 -14.34
CA GLN A 651 -24.16 -45.40 -15.76
C GLN A 651 -22.87 -44.64 -16.11
N ALA A 652 -22.43 -43.72 -15.26
CA ALA A 652 -21.19 -42.97 -15.49
C ALA A 652 -19.98 -43.92 -15.58
N ASP A 653 -19.93 -44.94 -14.73
CA ASP A 653 -18.89 -45.96 -14.75
C ASP A 653 -19.03 -46.89 -15.98
N ALA A 654 -20.25 -47.25 -16.40
CA ALA A 654 -20.46 -47.99 -17.66
C ALA A 654 -19.82 -47.26 -18.86
N GLU A 655 -20.03 -45.95 -18.95
CA GLU A 655 -19.49 -45.11 -20.02
C GLU A 655 -17.96 -45.03 -19.94
N LEU A 656 -17.41 -44.92 -18.73
CA LEU A 656 -15.96 -44.87 -18.49
C LEU A 656 -15.25 -46.18 -18.88
N PHE A 657 -15.93 -47.32 -18.71
CA PHE A 657 -15.38 -48.67 -18.92
C PHE A 657 -15.73 -49.28 -20.28
N ALA A 658 -15.94 -48.47 -21.32
CA ALA A 658 -16.31 -48.88 -22.69
C ALA A 658 -15.39 -49.93 -23.38
N GLY A 659 -14.37 -50.46 -22.69
CA GLY A 659 -13.55 -51.61 -23.08
C GLY A 659 -13.90 -52.95 -22.40
N THR A 660 -14.85 -53.01 -21.47
CA THR A 660 -15.39 -54.24 -20.86
C THR A 660 -16.68 -54.70 -21.56
N ASP A 661 -17.19 -55.90 -21.26
CA ASP A 661 -18.45 -56.39 -21.83
C ASP A 661 -19.64 -55.56 -21.30
N LEU A 662 -19.85 -54.41 -21.94
CA LEU A 662 -20.88 -53.42 -21.62
C LEU A 662 -22.28 -54.05 -21.57
N GLN A 663 -22.52 -55.08 -22.41
CA GLN A 663 -23.80 -55.80 -22.43
C GLN A 663 -24.01 -56.60 -21.15
N GLU A 664 -22.96 -57.26 -20.64
CA GLU A 664 -23.03 -57.98 -19.36
C GLU A 664 -23.15 -57.03 -18.17
N TYR A 665 -22.51 -55.87 -18.24
CA TYR A 665 -22.61 -54.83 -17.23
C TYR A 665 -24.04 -54.27 -17.17
N GLU A 666 -24.58 -53.78 -18.30
CA GLU A 666 -25.96 -53.28 -18.35
C GLU A 666 -27.01 -54.34 -17.93
N ALA A 667 -26.74 -55.63 -18.19
CA ALA A 667 -27.61 -56.73 -17.75
C ALA A 667 -27.62 -56.96 -16.23
N LEU A 668 -26.63 -56.46 -15.48
CA LEU A 668 -26.59 -56.54 -14.01
C LEU A 668 -27.52 -55.52 -13.35
N LEU A 669 -27.70 -54.32 -13.90
CA LEU A 669 -28.50 -53.27 -13.26
C LEU A 669 -29.93 -53.73 -12.91
N PRO A 670 -30.72 -54.34 -13.82
CA PRO A 670 -32.04 -54.86 -13.47
C PRO A 670 -32.00 -55.95 -12.39
N ARG A 671 -30.93 -56.75 -12.34
CA ARG A 671 -30.76 -57.80 -11.32
C ARG A 671 -30.43 -57.21 -9.96
N ILE A 672 -29.60 -56.16 -9.92
CA ILE A 672 -29.25 -55.40 -8.71
C ILE A 672 -30.51 -54.75 -8.14
N LEU A 673 -31.26 -54.01 -8.96
CA LEU A 673 -32.50 -53.33 -8.54
C LEU A 673 -33.51 -54.33 -7.98
N LYS A 674 -33.80 -55.41 -8.72
CA LYS A 674 -34.72 -56.46 -8.26
C LYS A 674 -34.28 -57.09 -6.95
N ARG A 675 -32.99 -57.40 -6.79
CA ARG A 675 -32.48 -58.05 -5.58
C ARG A 675 -32.48 -57.10 -4.38
N ALA A 676 -32.23 -55.81 -4.59
CA ALA A 676 -32.33 -54.79 -3.57
C ALA A 676 -33.79 -54.55 -3.14
N GLU A 677 -34.75 -54.56 -4.08
CA GLU A 677 -36.18 -54.53 -3.77
C GLU A 677 -36.61 -55.72 -2.90
N GLU A 678 -36.16 -56.94 -3.24
CA GLU A 678 -36.42 -58.15 -2.46
C GLU A 678 -35.90 -58.04 -1.01
N LEU A 679 -34.75 -57.37 -0.80
CA LEU A 679 -34.16 -57.19 0.52
C LEU A 679 -34.81 -56.02 1.30
N ARG A 680 -35.16 -54.92 0.63
CA ARG A 680 -35.89 -53.79 1.24
C ARG A 680 -37.33 -54.16 1.65
N GLY A 681 -37.90 -55.19 1.04
CA GLY A 681 -39.22 -55.75 1.37
C GLY A 681 -39.24 -56.82 2.47
N ILE A 682 -38.12 -57.05 3.18
CA ILE A 682 -38.03 -57.95 4.35
C ILE A 682 -37.49 -57.16 5.55
N GLU A 683 -38.34 -56.31 6.12
CA GLU A 683 -38.84 -56.36 7.51
C GLU A 683 -40.05 -55.43 7.65
#